data_AF-A0A8K1CCH7-F1
#
_entry.id   AF-A0A8K1CCH7-F1
#
_cell.length_a   1.000
_cell.length_b   1.000
_cell.length_c   1.000
_cell.angle_alpha   90.00
_cell.angle_beta   90.00
_cell.angle_gamma   90.00
#
_symmetry.space_group_name_H-M   'P 1'
#
loop_
_entity.id
_entity.type
_entity.pdbx_description
1 polymer ?
#
loop_
_entity_poly.entity_id
_entity_poly.type
_entity_poly.pdbx_seq_one_letter_code
_entity_poly.pdbx_strand_id
1 'polypeptide(L)'
;MAPLPAQHLAFRILERTSHRNLERRSEPLPVVRDNDVLIQVHGVTLNSRDIQITGGWYPALGLKSDLVPCSDGAGVVVAVGSSVQNFSVGDRVLATFALNNIYGPLKDQTQTLGGGVDGMLRQYAAVPEHAVVKIPQECKLDFVQLASLVCTGATVWNALYGSVPMRPGQTVLFQGTGGVSITGIQLAKAAGAITIVTSSSDDKLQFVKETFGVDHVINYRTTPDWADEVLRLTHGVGADYVIEIGGAGTIEQSIKAVTRGGVVSVVGYLADIKPEAMPNVALLALIKGCCVRGILIGSHQLTTELVRFVTQKNIQPYIHKTFGFSREEVIAAFDHLESGNHIGKWPSIIAIPSSVCEQIANDKMSDVAPLAIPEELETLPGFESSDQVTLDAAMEFVDACESQEQWDSTQTTESSSSSVTSSPPSAEETADKEPKSKKKPRVRKPDRTRQELLYLRETVGELEKKLSELVDEQRKHKEQLAVNSSWAKAASEQRIEREQSEEQNARLRTMYVEQIQLVKNLDRMLQKRGYVELLGSDVVGPNVKRVRGQPDWGFRAQQLEADLNRTVREMYEQVDAISSDPQLELPENTPSKRVVELLSDDVSGAKVQSLDSRILPFSYVETANAAWEFVADRVHFDATCQSQRNEETKLTKISTGRIGWLGSTDEFRVMIVAHRHILPNRVVIVSCMLLEPTQLGCTRLNGVWMRMRAWHIIQPGPSDSPDRPTTLKQTISVATPEVHELDETDCAGGESGMGALTDFVLRAADGQMELSNQRVENRLADELLRLQIEDPDSGIL
;
A
#
# COMPACT_ATOMS: atom_id res chain seq x y z
N MET A 1 -3.77 17.29 35.93
CA MET A 1 -3.24 18.17 34.87
C MET A 1 -3.49 19.62 35.27
N ALA A 2 -2.74 20.56 34.69
CA ALA A 2 -3.11 21.96 34.74
C ALA A 2 -4.40 22.19 33.93
N PRO A 3 -5.24 23.20 34.26
CA PRO A 3 -6.35 23.61 33.41
C PRO A 3 -5.81 24.14 32.07
N LEU A 4 -6.56 23.91 30.99
CA LEU A 4 -6.25 24.49 29.68
C LEU A 4 -6.37 26.02 29.72
N PRO A 5 -5.47 26.78 29.07
CA PRO A 5 -5.53 28.23 29.06
C PRO A 5 -6.67 28.72 28.17
N ALA A 6 -7.34 29.83 28.53
CA ALA A 6 -8.44 30.38 27.71
C ALA A 6 -7.99 30.92 26.34
N GLN A 7 -6.70 31.21 26.18
CA GLN A 7 -6.08 31.67 24.93
C GLN A 7 -4.72 30.99 24.74
N HIS A 8 -4.23 31.00 23.50
CA HIS A 8 -2.88 30.57 23.14
C HIS A 8 -2.24 31.51 22.13
N LEU A 9 -0.92 31.42 22.00
CA LEU A 9 -0.19 32.10 20.94
C LEU A 9 -0.17 31.30 19.64
N ALA A 10 -0.31 32.02 18.54
CA ALA A 10 -0.05 31.57 17.17
C ALA A 10 0.73 32.63 16.40
N PHE A 11 1.40 32.22 15.33
CA PHE A 11 1.90 33.14 14.31
C PHE A 11 1.00 33.07 13.09
N ARG A 12 0.53 34.23 12.60
CA ARG A 12 -0.23 34.34 11.36
C ARG A 12 0.47 35.22 10.34
N ILE A 13 0.18 35.00 9.07
CA ILE A 13 0.57 35.88 7.97
C ILE A 13 -0.67 36.33 7.18
N LEU A 14 -0.87 37.65 7.15
CA LEU A 14 -1.85 38.33 6.30
C LEU A 14 -1.29 38.54 4.90
N GLU A 15 -0.22 39.34 4.80
CA GLU A 15 0.42 39.70 3.54
C GLU A 15 1.59 38.77 3.24
N ARG A 16 1.46 37.94 2.22
CA ARG A 16 2.49 36.98 1.78
C ARG A 16 3.48 37.64 0.82
N THR A 17 4.26 38.60 1.30
CA THR A 17 5.39 39.21 0.57
C THR A 17 6.73 38.98 1.26
N SER A 18 6.74 38.68 2.56
CA SER A 18 7.91 38.21 3.31
C SER A 18 7.49 37.51 4.60
N HIS A 19 8.30 36.55 5.08
CA HIS A 19 8.22 36.02 6.45
C HIS A 19 8.37 37.07 7.54
N ARG A 20 8.95 38.25 7.23
CA ARG A 20 8.99 39.39 8.17
C ARG A 20 7.60 39.93 8.50
N ASN A 21 6.58 39.59 7.71
CA ASN A 21 5.18 39.92 7.94
C ASN A 21 4.46 38.92 8.89
N LEU A 22 5.19 37.98 9.49
CA LEU A 22 4.63 37.10 10.53
C LEU A 22 4.29 37.93 11.79
N GLU A 23 3.04 37.82 12.22
CA GLU A 23 2.51 38.45 13.44
C GLU A 23 2.30 37.39 14.51
N ARG A 24 2.79 37.64 15.73
CA ARG A 24 2.49 36.82 16.90
C ARG A 24 1.20 37.32 17.54
N ARG A 25 0.15 36.51 17.56
CA ARG A 25 -1.17 36.87 18.11
C ARG A 25 -1.55 35.96 19.28
N SER A 26 -2.40 36.47 20.18
CA SER A 26 -3.08 35.69 21.22
C SER A 26 -4.52 35.43 20.77
N GLU A 27 -4.91 34.16 20.73
CA GLU A 27 -6.15 33.69 20.10
C GLU A 27 -6.89 32.74 21.07
N PRO A 28 -8.23 32.61 21.00
CA PRO A 28 -8.95 31.57 21.73
C PRO A 28 -8.41 30.17 21.41
N LEU A 29 -8.49 29.23 22.34
CA LEU A 29 -8.09 27.84 22.06
C LEU A 29 -8.86 27.26 20.85
N PRO A 30 -8.23 26.43 20.00
CA PRO A 30 -8.92 25.74 18.93
C PRO A 30 -10.04 24.86 19.47
N VAL A 31 -11.24 25.02 18.92
CA VAL A 31 -12.40 24.19 19.28
C VAL A 31 -12.14 22.75 18.88
N VAL A 32 -12.23 21.84 19.84
CA VAL A 32 -12.08 20.39 19.64
C VAL A 32 -13.42 19.81 19.22
N ARG A 33 -13.53 19.28 18.01
CA ARG A 33 -14.71 18.54 17.54
C ARG A 33 -14.67 17.09 18.03
N ASP A 34 -15.77 16.37 17.85
CA ASP A 34 -15.93 14.99 18.33
C ASP A 34 -14.82 14.02 17.90
N ASN A 35 -14.23 14.21 16.71
CA ASN A 35 -13.17 13.37 16.16
C ASN A 35 -11.78 14.03 16.19
N ASP A 36 -11.63 15.20 16.83
CA ASP A 36 -10.37 15.93 16.90
C ASP A 36 -9.60 15.61 18.19
N VAL A 37 -8.27 15.65 18.12
CA VAL A 37 -7.38 15.71 19.28
C VAL A 37 -6.78 17.12 19.37
N LEU A 38 -6.71 17.67 20.59
CA LEU A 38 -6.01 18.92 20.86
C LEU A 38 -4.56 18.61 21.22
N ILE A 39 -3.64 19.00 20.35
CA ILE A 39 -2.20 18.83 20.54
C ILE A 39 -1.64 20.12 21.13
N GLN A 40 -1.01 20.05 22.31
CA GLN A 40 -0.05 21.07 22.77
C GLN A 40 1.25 20.84 22.00
N VAL A 41 1.58 21.77 21.11
CA VAL A 41 2.72 21.68 20.20
C VAL A 41 3.99 22.07 20.95
N HIS A 42 5.04 21.25 20.82
CA HIS A 42 6.33 21.47 21.49
C HIS A 42 7.49 21.66 20.50
N GLY A 43 7.39 21.08 19.30
CA GLY A 43 8.34 21.27 18.20
C GLY A 43 7.63 21.58 16.89
N VAL A 44 8.10 22.62 16.20
CA VAL A 44 7.65 23.04 14.86
C VAL A 44 8.84 23.08 13.93
N THR A 45 8.71 22.59 12.69
CA THR A 45 9.83 22.51 11.74
C THR A 45 9.57 23.15 10.38
N LEU A 46 10.37 24.16 10.02
CA LEU A 46 10.36 24.80 8.71
C LEU A 46 10.88 23.89 7.59
N ASN A 47 10.34 24.06 6.39
CA ASN A 47 10.80 23.47 5.15
C ASN A 47 10.87 24.56 4.06
N SER A 48 11.53 24.29 2.93
CA SER A 48 11.63 25.27 1.82
C SER A 48 10.28 25.90 1.45
N ARG A 49 9.20 25.08 1.39
CA ARG A 49 7.83 25.54 1.09
C ARG A 49 7.37 26.70 1.96
N ASP A 50 7.80 26.77 3.22
CA ASP A 50 7.26 27.73 4.18
C ASP A 50 7.78 29.14 3.85
N ILE A 51 9.03 29.26 3.38
CA ILE A 51 9.58 30.48 2.75
C ILE A 51 8.72 30.89 1.55
N GLN A 52 8.45 29.97 0.63
CA GLN A 52 7.68 30.23 -0.60
C GLN A 52 6.24 30.69 -0.31
N ILE A 53 5.63 30.11 0.73
CA ILE A 53 4.29 30.48 1.21
C ILE A 53 4.33 31.87 1.83
N THR A 54 5.34 32.19 2.65
CA THR A 54 5.45 33.53 3.24
C THR A 54 5.84 34.62 2.23
N GLY A 55 6.54 34.28 1.16
CA GLY A 55 6.86 35.17 0.03
C GLY A 55 5.80 35.22 -1.06
N GLY A 56 4.73 34.42 -0.97
CA GLY A 56 3.58 34.48 -1.88
C GLY A 56 3.75 33.76 -3.23
N TRP A 57 4.82 33.00 -3.44
CA TRP A 57 5.17 32.36 -4.71
C TRP A 57 5.10 30.82 -4.71
N TYR A 58 4.59 30.21 -3.64
CA TYR A 58 4.36 28.76 -3.60
C TYR A 58 3.27 28.30 -4.58
N PRO A 59 3.52 27.30 -5.46
CA PRO A 59 2.63 26.94 -6.57
C PRO A 59 1.42 26.07 -6.16
N ALA A 60 0.81 26.31 -5.00
CA ALA A 60 -0.36 25.58 -4.52
C ALA A 60 -1.65 26.43 -4.59
N LEU A 61 -2.74 25.81 -5.06
CA LEU A 61 -4.06 26.44 -5.11
C LEU A 61 -4.72 26.44 -3.72
N GLY A 62 -5.51 27.47 -3.42
CA GLY A 62 -6.39 27.49 -2.24
C GLY A 62 -5.73 27.79 -0.90
N LEU A 63 -4.54 28.41 -0.86
CA LEU A 63 -3.87 28.81 0.39
C LEU A 63 -4.76 29.73 1.25
N LYS A 64 -5.15 29.29 2.46
CA LYS A 64 -6.09 29.98 3.37
C LYS A 64 -5.62 31.39 3.75
N SER A 65 -6.54 32.37 3.77
CA SER A 65 -6.27 33.72 4.27
C SER A 65 -5.96 33.74 5.78
N ASP A 66 -5.14 34.71 6.22
CA ASP A 66 -4.69 34.86 7.61
C ASP A 66 -4.10 33.56 8.18
N LEU A 67 -3.09 33.03 7.49
CA LEU A 67 -2.62 31.65 7.63
C LEU A 67 -1.67 31.48 8.82
N VAL A 68 -1.89 30.46 9.66
CA VAL A 68 -0.81 29.89 10.48
C VAL A 68 0.08 29.03 9.57
N PRO A 69 1.37 29.34 9.38
CA PRO A 69 2.24 28.60 8.47
C PRO A 69 2.81 27.32 9.12
N CYS A 70 3.74 26.68 8.41
CA CYS A 70 4.45 25.45 8.78
C CYS A 70 3.55 24.21 8.79
N SER A 71 3.90 23.21 7.99
CA SER A 71 3.20 21.93 7.92
C SER A 71 3.56 20.99 9.08
N ASP A 72 4.79 21.06 9.55
CA ASP A 72 5.35 20.09 10.49
C ASP A 72 5.16 20.50 11.96
N GLY A 73 4.60 19.61 12.77
CA GLY A 73 4.53 19.81 14.21
C GLY A 73 4.31 18.53 15.01
N ALA A 74 4.89 18.49 16.21
CA ALA A 74 4.76 17.40 17.16
C ALA A 74 4.64 17.92 18.60
N GLY A 75 4.04 17.10 19.46
CA GLY A 75 3.65 17.53 20.80
C GLY A 75 2.90 16.45 21.59
N VAL A 76 2.07 16.90 22.54
CA VAL A 76 1.32 16.03 23.46
C VAL A 76 -0.18 16.27 23.31
N VAL A 77 -0.98 15.21 23.28
CA VAL A 77 -2.45 15.32 23.34
C VAL A 77 -2.87 15.83 24.72
N VAL A 78 -3.55 16.97 24.78
CA VAL A 78 -4.03 17.61 26.02
C VAL A 78 -5.55 17.56 26.19
N ALA A 79 -6.30 17.32 25.11
CA ALA A 79 -7.72 16.99 25.13
C ALA A 79 -8.09 16.14 23.91
N VAL A 80 -9.23 15.44 23.98
CA VAL A 80 -9.77 14.60 22.90
C VAL A 80 -11.27 14.86 22.75
N GLY A 81 -11.79 14.75 21.52
CA GLY A 81 -13.22 14.80 21.23
C GLY A 81 -13.99 13.58 21.73
N SER A 82 -15.32 13.68 21.76
CA SER A 82 -16.24 12.66 22.30
C SER A 82 -16.16 11.28 21.62
N SER A 83 -15.68 11.24 20.37
CA SER A 83 -15.69 10.08 19.48
C SER A 83 -14.28 9.59 19.12
N VAL A 84 -13.22 10.23 19.65
CA VAL A 84 -11.82 9.79 19.51
C VAL A 84 -11.64 8.44 20.21
N GLN A 85 -10.98 7.49 19.53
CA GLN A 85 -10.79 6.11 20.05
C GLN A 85 -9.32 5.72 20.18
N ASN A 86 -8.45 6.30 19.35
CA ASN A 86 -7.07 5.83 19.18
C ASN A 86 -6.05 6.57 20.07
N PHE A 87 -6.49 7.68 20.68
CA PHE A 87 -5.65 8.60 21.45
C PHE A 87 -6.18 8.84 22.86
N SER A 88 -5.27 9.19 23.76
CA SER A 88 -5.54 9.52 25.15
C SER A 88 -4.70 10.72 25.56
N VAL A 89 -5.21 11.49 26.53
CA VAL A 89 -4.50 12.66 27.04
C VAL A 89 -3.18 12.24 27.69
N GLY A 90 -2.08 12.88 27.27
CA GLY A 90 -0.70 12.49 27.59
C GLY A 90 0.03 11.75 26.46
N ASP A 91 -0.65 11.32 25.40
CA ASP A 91 0.01 10.70 24.24
C ASP A 91 0.96 11.67 23.53
N ARG A 92 2.16 11.19 23.22
CA ARG A 92 3.11 11.86 22.33
C ARG A 92 2.69 11.62 20.88
N VAL A 93 2.62 12.68 20.08
CA VAL A 93 2.05 12.67 18.73
C VAL A 93 2.80 13.58 17.76
N LEU A 94 2.70 13.27 16.47
CA LEU A 94 2.95 14.24 15.39
C LEU A 94 1.72 14.36 14.48
N ALA A 95 1.50 15.54 13.90
CA ALA A 95 0.47 15.75 12.89
C ALA A 95 1.02 15.41 11.50
N THR A 96 0.22 14.78 10.66
CA THR A 96 0.58 14.50 9.26
C THR A 96 0.36 15.74 8.38
N PHE A 97 1.17 15.88 7.33
CA PHE A 97 1.23 17.09 6.50
C PHE A 97 -0.10 17.50 5.85
N ALA A 98 -0.98 16.53 5.54
CA ALA A 98 -2.27 16.78 4.92
C ALA A 98 -3.36 15.94 5.60
N LEU A 99 -4.39 16.59 6.13
CA LEU A 99 -5.40 15.94 6.98
C LEU A 99 -6.21 14.87 6.25
N ASN A 100 -6.32 14.97 4.92
CA ASN A 100 -7.05 14.05 4.05
C ASN A 100 -6.20 12.86 3.54
N ASN A 101 -4.89 12.81 3.79
CA ASN A 101 -3.97 11.91 3.07
C ASN A 101 -3.64 10.63 3.84
N ILE A 102 -4.65 9.79 4.09
CA ILE A 102 -4.50 8.58 4.92
C ILE A 102 -3.60 7.52 4.25
N TYR A 103 -3.83 7.24 2.96
CA TYR A 103 -3.14 6.20 2.20
C TYR A 103 -2.87 6.63 0.74
N GLY A 104 -1.77 6.16 0.16
CA GLY A 104 -1.45 6.37 -1.26
C GLY A 104 -1.02 7.80 -1.62
N PRO A 105 -1.26 8.25 -2.87
CA PRO A 105 -0.89 9.59 -3.32
C PRO A 105 -1.89 10.66 -2.85
N LEU A 106 -1.36 11.85 -2.53
CA LEU A 106 -2.16 13.03 -2.16
C LEU A 106 -3.09 13.43 -3.32
N LYS A 107 -4.41 13.29 -3.13
CA LYS A 107 -5.43 13.60 -4.15
C LYS A 107 -5.88 15.07 -4.14
N ASP A 108 -5.76 15.75 -3.01
CA ASP A 108 -6.27 17.11 -2.79
C ASP A 108 -5.32 17.88 -1.86
N GLN A 109 -4.85 19.06 -2.30
CA GLN A 109 -3.89 19.89 -1.55
C GLN A 109 -4.57 20.88 -0.58
N THR A 110 -5.89 21.05 -0.61
CA THR A 110 -6.59 22.04 0.21
C THR A 110 -6.53 21.74 1.71
N GLN A 111 -6.36 20.47 2.09
CA GLN A 111 -6.23 20.05 3.50
C GLN A 111 -4.77 19.96 3.98
N THR A 112 -3.84 20.65 3.30
CA THR A 112 -2.43 20.73 3.73
C THR A 112 -2.22 21.71 4.89
N LEU A 113 -1.57 21.24 5.95
CA LEU A 113 -1.19 22.05 7.12
C LEU A 113 -0.22 23.16 6.69
N GLY A 114 -0.47 24.37 7.20
CA GLY A 114 0.30 25.55 6.83
C GLY A 114 0.20 25.78 5.33
N GLY A 115 -1.02 25.70 4.79
CA GLY A 115 -1.30 25.66 3.36
C GLY A 115 -2.75 26.08 3.10
N GLY A 116 -3.59 25.14 2.68
CA GLY A 116 -5.04 25.37 2.59
C GLY A 116 -5.76 25.34 3.95
N VAL A 117 -5.12 24.81 4.99
CA VAL A 117 -5.57 24.91 6.40
C VAL A 117 -4.45 25.43 7.31
N ASP A 118 -4.83 25.94 8.49
CA ASP A 118 -3.89 26.48 9.48
C ASP A 118 -2.93 25.40 9.99
N GLY A 119 -1.63 25.70 9.90
CA GLY A 119 -0.53 24.81 10.20
C GLY A 119 -0.17 24.67 11.67
N MET A 120 1.12 24.47 11.93
CA MET A 120 1.63 24.05 13.23
C MET A 120 2.42 25.13 13.97
N LEU A 121 2.61 26.33 13.40
CA LEU A 121 3.31 27.44 14.07
C LEU A 121 2.43 28.15 15.14
N ARG A 122 1.98 27.37 16.12
CA ARG A 122 1.08 27.76 17.21
C ARG A 122 1.25 26.83 18.42
N GLN A 123 0.96 27.32 19.62
CA GLN A 123 1.11 26.54 20.85
C GLN A 123 0.12 25.36 20.96
N TYR A 124 -1.08 25.48 20.38
CA TYR A 124 -2.09 24.41 20.40
C TYR A 124 -2.74 24.25 19.02
N ALA A 125 -3.02 22.99 18.64
CA ALA A 125 -3.67 22.66 17.38
C ALA A 125 -4.73 21.55 17.59
N ALA A 126 -5.99 21.83 17.26
CA ALA A 126 -6.99 20.79 17.06
C ALA A 126 -6.85 20.19 15.66
N VAL A 127 -6.78 18.87 15.56
CA VAL A 127 -6.65 18.11 14.30
C VAL A 127 -7.41 16.77 14.40
N PRO A 128 -8.02 16.25 13.32
CA PRO A 128 -8.72 14.96 13.34
C PRO A 128 -7.80 13.78 13.70
N GLU A 129 -8.28 12.79 14.48
CA GLU A 129 -7.42 11.69 14.95
C GLU A 129 -6.79 10.86 13.82
N HIS A 130 -7.46 10.72 12.67
CA HIS A 130 -6.94 10.02 11.49
C HIS A 130 -5.79 10.77 10.78
N ALA A 131 -5.55 12.04 11.12
CA ALA A 131 -4.45 12.85 10.60
C ALA A 131 -3.23 12.87 11.54
N VAL A 132 -3.22 12.06 12.59
CA VAL A 132 -2.21 12.09 13.67
C VAL A 132 -1.51 10.75 13.79
N VAL A 133 -0.19 10.75 13.98
CA VAL A 133 0.61 9.54 14.25
C VAL A 133 0.99 9.51 15.74
N LYS A 134 0.55 8.46 16.43
CA LYS A 134 0.93 8.16 17.81
C LYS A 134 2.37 7.68 17.87
N ILE A 135 3.17 8.27 18.75
CA ILE A 135 4.59 7.97 18.90
C ILE A 135 4.78 6.81 19.89
N PRO A 136 5.54 5.74 19.53
CA PRO A 136 5.81 4.63 20.45
C PRO A 136 6.54 5.10 21.72
N GLN A 137 6.28 4.45 22.86
CA GLN A 137 6.85 4.86 24.15
C GLN A 137 8.38 4.70 24.18
N GLU A 138 8.90 3.70 23.47
CA GLU A 138 10.31 3.41 23.26
C GLU A 138 11.00 4.42 22.32
N CYS A 139 10.26 5.29 21.63
CA CYS A 139 10.80 6.30 20.73
C CYS A 139 11.46 7.44 21.51
N LYS A 140 12.79 7.47 21.49
CA LYS A 140 13.63 8.44 22.22
C LYS A 140 13.76 9.81 21.55
N LEU A 141 13.11 10.02 20.41
CA LEU A 141 13.17 11.29 19.67
C LEU A 141 12.46 12.41 20.44
N ASP A 142 13.04 13.59 20.48
CA ASP A 142 12.36 14.78 20.99
C ASP A 142 11.27 15.28 20.00
N PHE A 143 10.42 16.21 20.44
CA PHE A 143 9.34 16.75 19.58
C PHE A 143 9.86 17.50 18.35
N VAL A 144 11.11 17.95 18.37
CA VAL A 144 11.76 18.69 17.30
C VAL A 144 12.18 17.74 16.18
N GLN A 145 12.83 16.63 16.55
CA GLN A 145 13.15 15.49 15.69
C GLN A 145 11.89 14.83 15.13
N LEU A 146 10.84 14.67 15.95
CA LEU A 146 9.56 14.09 15.53
C LEU A 146 8.85 14.95 14.49
N ALA A 147 8.73 16.27 14.73
CA ALA A 147 8.18 17.19 13.73
C ALA A 147 9.00 17.14 12.42
N SER A 148 10.32 17.00 12.53
CA SER A 148 11.21 16.90 11.36
C SER A 148 10.86 15.77 10.38
N LEU A 149 10.18 14.71 10.84
CA LEU A 149 9.72 13.59 10.02
C LEU A 149 8.51 13.93 9.12
N VAL A 150 7.75 14.98 9.41
CA VAL A 150 6.41 15.23 8.81
C VAL A 150 6.51 15.53 7.31
N CYS A 151 7.08 16.66 6.89
CA CYS A 151 7.27 16.94 5.46
C CYS A 151 8.41 16.11 4.88
N THR A 152 9.64 16.44 5.26
CA THR A 152 10.86 15.87 4.68
C THR A 152 10.94 14.35 4.82
N GLY A 153 10.68 13.83 6.02
CA GLY A 153 10.77 12.40 6.29
C GLY A 153 9.75 11.61 5.48
N ALA A 154 8.48 12.00 5.49
CA ALA A 154 7.43 11.32 4.73
C ALA A 154 7.65 11.43 3.21
N THR A 155 8.18 12.55 2.70
CA THR A 155 8.60 12.70 1.30
C THR A 155 9.73 11.72 0.93
N VAL A 156 10.77 11.60 1.77
CA VAL A 156 11.85 10.63 1.57
C VAL A 156 11.32 9.20 1.64
N TRP A 157 10.49 8.87 2.63
CA TRP A 157 9.91 7.53 2.78
C TRP A 157 9.03 7.16 1.58
N ASN A 158 8.25 8.12 1.05
CA ASN A 158 7.51 7.91 -0.20
C ASN A 158 8.44 7.67 -1.41
N ALA A 159 9.56 8.39 -1.50
CA ALA A 159 10.54 8.23 -2.58
C ALA A 159 11.29 6.88 -2.55
N LEU A 160 11.50 6.29 -1.36
CA LEU A 160 12.21 5.01 -1.18
C LEU A 160 11.29 3.78 -1.05
N TYR A 161 10.05 3.95 -0.57
CA TYR A 161 9.14 2.83 -0.23
C TYR A 161 7.71 2.99 -0.74
N GLY A 162 7.27 4.18 -1.17
CA GLY A 162 5.90 4.42 -1.66
C GLY A 162 5.65 4.06 -3.13
N SER A 163 6.52 3.25 -3.74
CA SER A 163 6.41 2.71 -5.10
C SER A 163 7.12 1.35 -5.12
N VAL A 164 8.06 1.09 -6.04
CA VAL A 164 9.04 0.00 -5.90
C VAL A 164 9.83 0.18 -4.60
N PRO A 165 9.77 -0.75 -3.62
CA PRO A 165 10.48 -0.62 -2.35
C PRO A 165 11.99 -0.85 -2.50
N MET A 166 12.79 0.07 -1.96
CA MET A 166 14.25 -0.04 -1.92
C MET A 166 14.70 -1.25 -1.08
N ARG A 167 15.72 -1.95 -1.56
CA ARG A 167 16.33 -3.12 -0.94
C ARG A 167 17.76 -2.80 -0.44
N PRO A 168 18.26 -3.51 0.58
CA PRO A 168 19.67 -3.43 0.97
C PRO A 168 20.60 -3.73 -0.22
N GLY A 169 21.77 -3.09 -0.27
CA GLY A 169 22.75 -3.21 -1.34
C GLY A 169 22.49 -2.33 -2.58
N GLN A 170 21.27 -1.79 -2.76
CA GLN A 170 20.99 -0.83 -3.83
C GLN A 170 21.67 0.52 -3.59
N THR A 171 21.92 1.29 -4.66
CA THR A 171 22.56 2.60 -4.62
C THR A 171 21.54 3.73 -4.71
N VAL A 172 21.62 4.71 -3.80
CA VAL A 172 20.80 5.92 -3.79
C VAL A 172 21.67 7.16 -3.99
N LEU A 173 21.32 7.96 -4.99
CA LEU A 173 21.89 9.27 -5.26
C LEU A 173 21.03 10.38 -4.65
N PHE A 174 21.62 11.24 -3.83
CA PHE A 174 21.00 12.43 -3.26
C PHE A 174 21.64 13.68 -3.83
N GLN A 175 20.82 14.62 -4.32
CA GLN A 175 21.31 15.92 -4.74
C GLN A 175 21.39 16.90 -3.57
N GLY A 176 22.48 17.67 -3.51
CA GLY A 176 22.71 18.68 -2.47
C GLY A 176 22.82 18.09 -1.05
N THR A 177 23.00 18.99 -0.08
CA THR A 177 23.12 18.65 1.34
C THR A 177 21.98 19.27 2.17
N GLY A 178 20.81 19.41 1.55
CA GLY A 178 19.61 19.97 2.18
C GLY A 178 18.80 18.94 2.96
N GLY A 179 17.58 19.32 3.35
CA GLY A 179 16.77 18.52 4.27
C GLY A 179 16.43 17.12 3.77
N VAL A 180 15.91 17.04 2.55
CA VAL A 180 15.54 15.77 1.91
C VAL A 180 16.77 14.87 1.78
N SER A 181 17.90 15.45 1.37
CA SER A 181 19.18 14.75 1.16
C SER A 181 19.71 14.12 2.45
N ILE A 182 19.82 14.89 3.55
CA ILE A 182 20.40 14.35 4.79
C ILE A 182 19.45 13.37 5.50
N THR A 183 18.14 13.65 5.51
CA THR A 183 17.14 12.68 6.01
C THR A 183 17.18 11.39 5.17
N GLY A 184 17.33 11.53 3.85
CA GLY A 184 17.54 10.47 2.88
C GLY A 184 18.74 9.58 3.19
N ILE A 185 19.92 10.17 3.36
CA ILE A 185 21.16 9.46 3.70
C ILE A 185 20.97 8.65 4.98
N GLN A 186 20.47 9.25 6.05
CA GLN A 186 20.30 8.57 7.33
C GLN A 186 19.37 7.34 7.22
N LEU A 187 18.26 7.47 6.49
CA LEU A 187 17.32 6.37 6.26
C LEU A 187 17.90 5.29 5.32
N ALA A 188 18.59 5.69 4.25
CA ALA A 188 19.20 4.79 3.29
C ALA A 188 20.35 3.97 3.89
N LYS A 189 21.29 4.61 4.62
CA LYS A 189 22.36 3.90 5.35
C LYS A 189 21.78 2.89 6.35
N ALA A 190 20.75 3.28 7.12
CA ALA A 190 20.13 2.39 8.10
C ALA A 190 19.31 1.23 7.48
N ALA A 191 18.91 1.37 6.22
CA ALA A 191 18.33 0.31 5.39
C ALA A 191 19.38 -0.52 4.63
N GLY A 192 20.67 -0.20 4.74
CA GLY A 192 21.76 -0.94 4.10
C GLY A 192 22.00 -0.59 2.62
N ALA A 193 21.57 0.59 2.17
CA ALA A 193 21.86 1.07 0.82
C ALA A 193 23.21 1.81 0.73
N ILE A 194 23.82 1.78 -0.46
CA ILE A 194 25.02 2.56 -0.81
C ILE A 194 24.58 3.99 -1.13
N THR A 195 25.32 4.99 -0.64
CA THR A 195 24.91 6.40 -0.74
C THR A 195 25.91 7.26 -1.51
N ILE A 196 25.39 8.01 -2.49
CA ILE A 196 26.12 9.00 -3.27
C ILE A 196 25.48 10.37 -3.04
N VAL A 197 26.28 11.40 -2.80
CA VAL A 197 25.78 12.77 -2.51
C VAL A 197 26.47 13.81 -3.39
N THR A 198 25.69 14.68 -4.04
CA THR A 198 26.23 15.82 -4.79
C THR A 198 26.18 17.13 -4.00
N SER A 199 27.09 18.07 -4.26
CA SER A 199 27.07 19.42 -3.66
C SER A 199 27.90 20.42 -4.47
N SER A 200 27.82 21.70 -4.15
CA SER A 200 28.64 22.78 -4.72
C SER A 200 29.79 23.25 -3.81
N SER A 201 30.07 22.53 -2.72
CA SER A 201 31.10 22.84 -1.71
C SER A 201 31.66 21.56 -1.12
N ASP A 202 32.99 21.44 -1.16
CA ASP A 202 33.71 20.29 -0.60
C ASP A 202 33.62 20.25 0.92
N ASP A 203 33.61 21.39 1.60
CA ASP A 203 33.38 21.48 3.06
C ASP A 203 32.04 20.83 3.46
N LYS A 204 30.97 21.12 2.69
CA LYS A 204 29.66 20.52 2.91
C LYS A 204 29.66 19.01 2.64
N LEU A 205 30.44 18.53 1.67
CA LEU A 205 30.56 17.09 1.35
C LEU A 205 31.38 16.34 2.40
N GLN A 206 32.51 16.92 2.83
CA GLN A 206 33.39 16.33 3.84
C GLN A 206 32.66 16.21 5.18
N PHE A 207 31.97 17.28 5.61
CA PHE A 207 31.12 17.24 6.81
C PHE A 207 30.06 16.13 6.73
N VAL A 208 29.37 16.01 5.59
CA VAL A 208 28.32 15.00 5.37
C VAL A 208 28.90 13.58 5.37
N LYS A 209 30.09 13.41 4.79
CA LYS A 209 30.81 12.13 4.76
C LYS A 209 31.26 11.68 6.15
N GLU A 210 31.85 12.59 6.93
CA GLU A 210 32.30 12.34 8.30
C GLU A 210 31.12 12.08 9.26
N THR A 211 30.04 12.86 9.14
CA THR A 211 28.92 12.82 10.11
C THR A 211 27.94 11.67 9.85
N PHE A 212 27.72 11.29 8.58
CA PHE A 212 26.70 10.29 8.21
C PHE A 212 27.28 9.02 7.57
N GLY A 213 28.59 8.92 7.40
CA GLY A 213 29.24 7.75 6.80
C GLY A 213 28.86 7.55 5.33
N VAL A 214 28.71 8.64 4.57
CA VAL A 214 28.37 8.57 3.13
C VAL A 214 29.48 7.90 2.35
N ASP A 215 29.10 6.98 1.47
CA ASP A 215 30.04 6.13 0.74
C ASP A 215 30.79 6.94 -0.32
N HIS A 216 30.06 7.73 -1.13
CA HIS A 216 30.62 8.54 -2.20
C HIS A 216 30.09 9.98 -2.23
N VAL A 217 30.93 10.93 -2.63
CA VAL A 217 30.62 12.36 -2.68
C VAL A 217 31.11 12.97 -4.00
N ILE A 218 30.34 13.89 -4.59
CA ILE A 218 30.64 14.52 -5.88
C ILE A 218 30.42 16.03 -5.78
N ASN A 219 31.44 16.84 -6.09
CA ASN A 219 31.28 18.28 -6.20
C ASN A 219 30.90 18.66 -7.64
N TYR A 220 29.65 19.06 -7.86
CA TYR A 220 29.13 19.35 -9.20
C TYR A 220 29.66 20.66 -9.81
N ARG A 221 30.46 21.45 -9.09
CA ARG A 221 31.22 22.57 -9.67
C ARG A 221 32.56 22.16 -10.27
N THR A 222 33.24 21.17 -9.68
CA THR A 222 34.50 20.61 -10.20
C THR A 222 34.26 19.46 -11.17
N THR A 223 33.10 18.81 -11.05
CA THR A 223 32.64 17.71 -11.93
C THR A 223 31.25 18.06 -12.48
N PRO A 224 31.15 18.93 -13.51
CA PRO A 224 29.86 19.36 -14.06
C PRO A 224 29.02 18.20 -14.57
N ASP A 225 29.65 17.27 -15.30
CA ASP A 225 29.04 16.03 -15.80
C ASP A 225 29.04 14.92 -14.73
N TRP A 226 28.50 15.24 -13.55
CA TRP A 226 28.44 14.34 -12.39
C TRP A 226 27.71 13.02 -12.67
N ALA A 227 26.87 12.94 -13.70
CA ALA A 227 26.24 11.68 -14.11
C ALA A 227 27.27 10.61 -14.52
N ASP A 228 28.35 11.00 -15.21
CA ASP A 228 29.41 10.08 -15.62
C ASP A 228 30.28 9.66 -14.43
N GLU A 229 30.42 10.53 -13.42
CA GLU A 229 31.06 10.19 -12.14
C GLU A 229 30.21 9.22 -11.31
N VAL A 230 28.87 9.38 -11.28
CA VAL A 230 27.97 8.38 -10.68
C VAL A 230 28.10 7.03 -11.39
N LEU A 231 28.16 7.02 -12.73
CA LEU A 231 28.41 5.79 -13.50
C LEU A 231 29.79 5.21 -13.16
N ARG A 232 30.85 6.01 -13.05
CA ARG A 232 32.20 5.56 -12.67
C ARG A 232 32.24 4.92 -11.28
N LEU A 233 31.54 5.53 -10.31
CA LEU A 233 31.43 5.03 -8.93
C LEU A 233 30.59 3.75 -8.83
N THR A 234 29.61 3.57 -9.73
CA THR A 234 28.73 2.39 -9.81
C THR A 234 29.16 1.38 -10.89
N HIS A 235 30.42 1.39 -11.29
CA HIS A 235 31.00 0.46 -12.27
C HIS A 235 30.24 0.38 -13.62
N GLY A 236 29.62 1.48 -14.04
CA GLY A 236 28.82 1.61 -15.27
C GLY A 236 27.33 1.27 -15.12
N VAL A 237 26.89 0.84 -13.94
CA VAL A 237 25.50 0.40 -13.69
C VAL A 237 24.54 1.58 -13.50
N GLY A 238 24.96 2.64 -12.80
CA GLY A 238 24.11 3.74 -12.36
C GLY A 238 23.46 3.49 -11.00
N ALA A 239 22.84 4.52 -10.43
CA ALA A 239 22.12 4.41 -9.15
C ALA A 239 20.71 3.81 -9.33
N ASP A 240 20.28 2.94 -8.42
CA ASP A 240 18.92 2.38 -8.41
C ASP A 240 17.85 3.46 -8.19
N TYR A 241 18.12 4.38 -7.26
CA TYR A 241 17.25 5.49 -6.90
C TYR A 241 17.99 6.82 -7.02
N VAL A 242 17.33 7.84 -7.56
CA VAL A 242 17.80 9.23 -7.56
C VAL A 242 16.76 10.13 -6.90
N ILE A 243 17.17 10.89 -5.90
CA ILE A 243 16.35 11.90 -5.22
C ILE A 243 16.65 13.25 -5.88
N GLU A 244 15.77 13.66 -6.79
CA GLU A 244 15.92 14.80 -7.69
C GLU A 244 15.29 16.07 -7.10
N ILE A 245 16.13 17.05 -6.77
CA ILE A 245 15.77 18.26 -6.02
C ILE A 245 15.87 19.52 -6.88
N GLY A 246 16.76 19.56 -7.87
CA GLY A 246 16.88 20.71 -8.78
C GLY A 246 15.75 20.77 -9.84
N GLY A 247 15.14 19.62 -10.16
CA GLY A 247 14.08 19.54 -11.16
C GLY A 247 14.64 19.74 -12.58
N ALA A 248 14.07 20.68 -13.33
CA ALA A 248 14.35 20.80 -14.76
C ALA A 248 15.84 21.11 -15.09
N GLY A 249 16.56 21.83 -14.22
CA GLY A 249 18.00 22.10 -14.36
C GLY A 249 18.93 20.89 -14.16
N THR A 250 18.44 19.77 -13.63
CA THR A 250 19.26 18.61 -13.21
C THR A 250 18.72 17.25 -13.65
N ILE A 251 17.43 17.15 -14.00
CA ILE A 251 16.73 15.91 -14.35
C ILE A 251 17.41 15.12 -15.48
N GLU A 252 18.03 15.80 -16.46
CA GLU A 252 18.77 15.12 -17.53
C GLU A 252 19.93 14.29 -16.98
N GLN A 253 20.73 14.87 -16.07
CA GLN A 253 21.84 14.16 -15.45
C GLN A 253 21.35 13.09 -14.47
N SER A 254 20.23 13.30 -13.76
CA SER A 254 19.61 12.24 -12.96
C SER A 254 19.20 11.03 -13.80
N ILE A 255 18.61 11.25 -14.98
CA ILE A 255 18.25 10.15 -15.90
C ILE A 255 19.49 9.55 -16.57
N LYS A 256 20.58 10.31 -16.80
CA LYS A 256 21.87 9.73 -17.23
C LYS A 256 22.52 8.89 -16.12
N ALA A 257 22.39 9.29 -14.86
CA ALA A 257 22.99 8.65 -13.69
C ALA A 257 22.21 7.43 -13.15
N VAL A 258 20.88 7.38 -13.34
CA VAL A 258 20.05 6.26 -12.87
C VAL A 258 20.33 4.97 -13.67
N THR A 259 20.21 3.81 -13.04
CA THR A 259 20.32 2.52 -13.70
C THR A 259 19.13 2.22 -14.63
N ARG A 260 19.25 1.21 -15.48
CA ARG A 260 18.14 0.77 -16.35
C ARG A 260 17.02 0.18 -15.50
N GLY A 261 15.80 0.71 -15.65
CA GLY A 261 14.67 0.34 -14.78
C GLY A 261 14.63 1.02 -13.41
N GLY A 262 15.63 1.84 -13.05
CA GLY A 262 15.66 2.54 -11.76
C GLY A 262 14.63 3.67 -11.63
N VAL A 263 14.60 4.34 -10.47
CA VAL A 263 13.58 5.33 -10.10
C VAL A 263 14.20 6.70 -9.84
N VAL A 264 13.79 7.71 -10.62
CA VAL A 264 14.08 9.13 -10.38
C VAL A 264 12.87 9.77 -9.68
N SER A 265 12.98 9.95 -8.37
CA SER A 265 11.95 10.59 -7.54
C SER A 265 12.16 12.11 -7.51
N VAL A 266 11.33 12.83 -8.25
CA VAL A 266 11.35 14.30 -8.35
C VAL A 266 10.60 14.89 -7.15
N VAL A 267 11.35 15.52 -6.26
CA VAL A 267 10.91 16.08 -4.98
C VAL A 267 11.06 17.62 -4.92
N GLY A 268 11.66 18.24 -5.94
CA GLY A 268 11.94 19.68 -5.96
C GLY A 268 12.17 20.25 -7.36
N TYR A 269 12.37 21.57 -7.41
CA TYR A 269 12.55 22.38 -8.62
C TYR A 269 13.55 23.54 -8.37
N LEU A 270 14.62 23.28 -7.59
CA LEU A 270 15.54 24.32 -7.11
C LEU A 270 16.64 24.77 -8.10
N ALA A 271 16.67 24.24 -9.33
CA ALA A 271 17.69 24.57 -10.33
C ALA A 271 17.07 25.24 -11.56
N ASP A 272 17.43 26.50 -11.79
CA ASP A 272 17.03 27.27 -12.96
C ASP A 272 17.48 26.62 -14.26
N ILE A 273 16.64 26.72 -15.30
CA ILE A 273 16.98 26.35 -16.67
C ILE A 273 16.30 27.29 -17.66
N LYS A 274 16.94 27.50 -18.81
CA LYS A 274 16.34 28.28 -19.91
C LYS A 274 15.35 27.42 -20.71
N PRO A 275 14.25 27.98 -21.24
CA PRO A 275 13.27 27.22 -22.03
C PRO A 275 13.87 26.42 -23.19
N GLU A 276 14.91 26.98 -23.83
CA GLU A 276 15.58 26.37 -24.99
C GLU A 276 16.51 25.20 -24.62
N ALA A 277 16.80 25.04 -23.32
CA ALA A 277 17.63 23.96 -22.77
C ALA A 277 16.79 22.87 -22.06
N MET A 278 15.46 22.99 -22.04
CA MET A 278 14.56 22.02 -21.38
C MET A 278 14.78 20.60 -21.92
N PRO A 279 15.16 19.62 -21.06
CA PRO A 279 15.51 18.28 -21.53
C PRO A 279 14.26 17.48 -21.92
N ASN A 280 14.39 16.63 -22.94
CA ASN A 280 13.33 15.72 -23.36
C ASN A 280 13.23 14.52 -22.41
N VAL A 281 12.64 14.75 -21.23
CA VAL A 281 12.46 13.76 -20.16
C VAL A 281 11.78 12.47 -20.65
N ALA A 282 10.81 12.57 -21.55
CA ALA A 282 10.11 11.40 -22.09
C ALA A 282 11.05 10.50 -22.92
N LEU A 283 11.87 11.08 -23.80
CA LEU A 283 12.86 10.32 -24.59
C LEU A 283 13.97 9.76 -23.70
N LEU A 284 14.47 10.54 -22.74
CA LEU A 284 15.51 10.12 -21.80
C LEU A 284 15.03 8.94 -20.94
N ALA A 285 13.80 9.03 -20.40
CA ALA A 285 13.19 7.98 -19.60
C ALA A 285 12.95 6.70 -20.44
N LEU A 286 12.50 6.84 -21.69
CA LEU A 286 12.34 5.71 -22.62
C LEU A 286 13.68 5.01 -22.92
N ILE A 287 14.75 5.76 -23.21
CA ILE A 287 16.09 5.22 -23.53
C ILE A 287 16.68 4.44 -22.33
N LYS A 288 16.40 4.88 -21.10
CA LYS A 288 16.82 4.21 -19.86
C LYS A 288 15.85 3.13 -19.37
N GLY A 289 14.58 3.19 -19.76
CA GLY A 289 13.50 2.39 -19.19
C GLY A 289 13.19 2.74 -17.72
N CYS A 290 13.58 3.93 -17.25
CA CYS A 290 13.48 4.31 -15.84
C CYS A 290 12.15 4.98 -15.49
N CYS A 291 11.69 4.80 -14.25
CA CYS A 291 10.52 5.50 -13.73
C CYS A 291 10.90 6.92 -13.29
N VAL A 292 10.30 7.96 -13.89
CA VAL A 292 10.39 9.35 -13.40
C VAL A 292 9.09 9.67 -12.65
N ARG A 293 9.18 9.87 -11.34
CA ARG A 293 8.02 9.95 -10.44
C ARG A 293 8.02 11.25 -9.64
N GLY A 294 6.98 12.08 -9.78
CA GLY A 294 6.77 13.24 -8.92
C GLY A 294 6.31 12.84 -7.53
N ILE A 295 6.92 13.44 -6.49
CA ILE A 295 6.58 13.23 -5.08
C ILE A 295 6.22 14.58 -4.45
N LEU A 296 4.94 14.75 -4.07
CA LEU A 296 4.50 15.91 -3.30
C LEU A 296 4.79 15.74 -1.80
N ILE A 297 4.40 14.59 -1.25
CA ILE A 297 4.44 14.28 0.19
C ILE A 297 4.22 12.78 0.41
N GLY A 298 4.47 12.25 1.61
CA GLY A 298 3.96 10.94 2.06
C GLY A 298 2.53 10.99 2.65
N SER A 299 1.92 9.83 2.80
CA SER A 299 0.63 9.60 3.47
C SER A 299 0.81 9.34 4.98
N HIS A 300 -0.29 9.35 5.75
CA HIS A 300 -0.30 8.93 7.15
C HIS A 300 0.30 7.54 7.35
N GLN A 301 -0.06 6.58 6.49
CA GLN A 301 0.55 5.25 6.44
C GLN A 301 2.08 5.31 6.30
N LEU A 302 2.59 6.04 5.30
CA LEU A 302 4.04 6.19 5.08
C LEU A 302 4.75 6.92 6.23
N THR A 303 4.11 7.93 6.84
CA THR A 303 4.63 8.61 8.05
C THR A 303 4.65 7.66 9.26
N THR A 304 3.65 6.80 9.40
CA THR A 304 3.56 5.80 10.48
C THR A 304 4.63 4.71 10.33
N GLU A 305 4.88 4.23 9.11
CA GLU A 305 5.98 3.30 8.80
C GLU A 305 7.35 3.91 9.10
N LEU A 306 7.58 5.15 8.65
CA LEU A 306 8.78 5.92 8.96
C LEU A 306 9.01 6.05 10.48
N VAL A 307 7.99 6.43 11.25
CA VAL A 307 8.07 6.56 12.72
C VAL A 307 8.45 5.22 13.36
N ARG A 308 7.89 4.09 12.90
CA ARG A 308 8.31 2.75 13.36
C ARG A 308 9.77 2.47 13.00
N PHE A 309 10.19 2.75 11.77
CA PHE A 309 11.55 2.48 11.30
C PHE A 309 12.62 3.28 12.06
N VAL A 310 12.46 4.60 12.20
CA VAL A 310 13.42 5.44 12.95
C VAL A 310 13.47 5.06 14.42
N THR A 311 12.34 4.64 15.01
CA THR A 311 12.27 4.13 16.38
C THR A 311 13.06 2.82 16.53
N GLN A 312 12.75 1.82 15.71
CA GLN A 312 13.40 0.49 15.77
C GLN A 312 14.90 0.54 15.45
N LYS A 313 15.31 1.41 14.52
CA LYS A 313 16.71 1.63 14.14
C LYS A 313 17.44 2.66 15.03
N ASN A 314 16.74 3.29 15.99
CA ASN A 314 17.23 4.41 16.81
C ASN A 314 17.87 5.54 15.98
N ILE A 315 17.31 5.83 14.80
CA ILE A 315 17.80 6.89 13.91
C ILE A 315 17.37 8.23 14.51
N GLN A 316 18.33 8.98 14.99
CA GLN A 316 18.17 10.36 15.43
C GLN A 316 18.22 11.26 14.17
N PRO A 317 17.12 11.89 13.72
CA PRO A 317 17.17 12.82 12.59
C PRO A 317 18.19 13.92 12.86
N TYR A 318 18.99 14.31 11.87
CA TYR A 318 20.02 15.33 12.01
C TYR A 318 19.42 16.74 12.11
N ILE A 319 18.94 17.01 13.32
CA ILE A 319 18.74 18.34 13.85
C ILE A 319 20.11 18.96 14.11
N HIS A 320 20.23 20.21 13.60
CA HIS A 320 21.84 22.59 13.64
C HIS A 320 21.66 23.86 14.58
N LYS A 321 20.69 24.72 14.27
CA LYS A 321 20.18 25.72 15.18
C LYS A 321 18.71 25.46 15.53
N THR A 322 18.45 25.31 16.82
CA THR A 322 17.13 25.52 17.43
C THR A 322 16.97 26.98 17.81
N PHE A 323 15.73 27.46 17.77
CA PHE A 323 15.30 28.81 18.08
C PHE A 323 14.08 28.73 19.03
N GLY A 324 13.83 29.75 19.83
CA GLY A 324 12.65 29.89 20.67
C GLY A 324 11.42 30.45 19.92
N PHE A 325 10.26 30.39 20.59
CA PHE A 325 8.96 30.86 20.06
C PHE A 325 8.74 32.38 20.24
N SER A 326 9.82 33.18 20.38
CA SER A 326 9.75 34.65 20.28
C SER A 326 9.68 35.08 18.80
N ARG A 327 9.05 36.22 18.49
CA ARG A 327 8.85 36.64 17.09
C ARG A 327 10.17 36.89 16.36
N GLU A 328 11.13 37.41 17.10
CA GLU A 328 12.46 37.77 16.67
C GLU A 328 13.26 36.51 16.32
N GLU A 329 13.11 35.45 17.11
CA GLU A 329 13.67 34.13 16.83
C GLU A 329 12.94 33.40 15.70
N VAL A 330 11.62 33.52 15.57
CA VAL A 330 10.87 33.01 14.40
C VAL A 330 11.34 33.68 13.11
N ILE A 331 11.56 35.00 13.11
CA ILE A 331 12.07 35.70 11.92
C ILE A 331 13.54 35.33 11.64
N ALA A 332 14.39 35.27 12.67
CA ALA A 332 15.77 34.80 12.53
C ALA A 332 15.84 33.33 12.05
N ALA A 333 14.82 32.53 12.35
CA ALA A 333 14.67 31.17 11.87
C ALA A 333 14.38 31.14 10.36
N PHE A 334 13.39 31.89 9.87
CA PHE A 334 13.14 31.98 8.42
C PHE A 334 14.35 32.61 7.68
N ASP A 335 14.98 33.66 8.21
CA ASP A 335 16.21 34.27 7.67
C ASP A 335 17.36 33.26 7.51
N HIS A 336 17.54 32.36 8.49
CA HIS A 336 18.58 31.32 8.44
C HIS A 336 18.30 30.27 7.34
N LEU A 337 17.02 29.94 7.11
CA LEU A 337 16.60 29.01 6.06
C LEU A 337 16.75 29.63 4.66
N GLU A 338 16.38 30.91 4.50
CA GLU A 338 16.55 31.66 3.24
C GLU A 338 18.03 31.75 2.81
N SER A 339 18.95 31.85 3.77
CA SER A 339 20.39 32.08 3.51
C SER A 339 21.13 30.97 2.72
N GLY A 340 20.58 29.75 2.63
CA GLY A 340 21.18 28.60 1.91
C GLY A 340 22.54 28.07 2.43
N ASN A 341 23.15 28.73 3.41
CA ASN A 341 24.52 28.43 3.84
C ASN A 341 24.66 27.21 4.77
N HIS A 342 23.56 26.61 5.23
CA HIS A 342 23.51 25.47 6.15
C HIS A 342 23.68 24.08 5.47
N ILE A 343 23.75 23.01 6.28
CA ILE A 343 23.84 21.59 5.88
C ILE A 343 22.87 20.78 6.75
N GLY A 344 21.93 20.02 6.17
CA GLY A 344 21.01 19.15 6.93
C GLY A 344 19.53 19.35 6.64
N LYS A 345 18.66 18.51 7.23
CA LYS A 345 17.33 19.00 7.61
C LYS A 345 17.52 19.75 8.92
N TRP A 346 18.03 20.97 8.79
CA TRP A 346 17.76 21.99 9.78
C TRP A 346 16.51 22.71 9.30
N PRO A 347 15.33 22.30 9.80
CA PRO A 347 14.34 23.32 10.06
C PRO A 347 15.01 24.34 10.99
N SER A 348 14.73 25.60 10.78
CA SER A 348 15.03 26.59 11.81
C SER A 348 13.97 26.42 12.89
N ILE A 349 14.25 25.48 13.78
CA ILE A 349 13.26 24.87 14.67
C ILE A 349 12.78 25.89 15.66
N ILE A 350 11.48 25.89 15.89
CA ILE A 350 10.90 26.71 16.93
C ILE A 350 10.45 25.75 18.03
N ALA A 351 11.29 25.64 19.06
CA ALA A 351 10.96 24.94 20.28
C ALA A 351 9.96 25.81 21.05
N ILE A 352 8.87 25.20 21.50
CA ILE A 352 7.85 25.86 22.33
C ILE A 352 8.09 25.38 23.78
N PRO A 353 8.78 26.17 24.62
CA PRO A 353 9.06 25.77 25.99
C PRO A 353 7.76 25.78 26.79
N SER A 354 7.57 24.77 27.65
CA SER A 354 6.36 24.68 28.50
C SER A 354 6.20 25.94 29.39
N SER A 355 7.31 26.56 29.81
CA SER A 355 7.32 27.82 30.56
C SER A 355 6.73 29.01 29.79
N VAL A 356 6.73 29.02 28.45
CA VAL A 356 6.08 30.06 27.64
C VAL A 356 4.55 29.89 27.60
N CYS A 357 4.04 28.70 27.92
CA CYS A 357 2.62 28.50 28.22
C CYS A 357 2.26 29.00 29.63
N GLU A 358 3.19 28.89 30.59
CA GLU A 358 3.01 29.35 31.98
C GLU A 358 3.17 30.87 32.13
N GLN A 359 4.05 31.52 31.35
CA GLN A 359 4.23 32.99 31.39
C GLN A 359 2.94 33.76 31.11
N ILE A 360 2.11 33.30 30.16
CA ILE A 360 0.82 33.98 29.83
C ILE A 360 -0.18 33.92 31.00
N ALA A 361 -0.04 32.96 31.91
CA ALA A 361 -0.85 32.91 33.14
C ALA A 361 -0.36 33.91 34.21
N ASN A 362 0.89 34.39 34.12
CA ASN A 362 1.51 35.30 35.09
C ASN A 362 1.62 36.76 34.57
N ASP A 363 1.82 36.97 33.28
CA ASP A 363 2.09 38.30 32.68
C ASP A 363 0.85 39.23 32.67
N LYS A 364 -0.34 38.75 33.08
CA LYS A 364 -1.56 39.56 33.23
C LYS A 364 -1.57 40.41 34.51
N MET A 365 -0.52 41.20 34.78
CA MET A 365 -0.61 42.28 35.77
C MET A 365 0.33 43.49 35.59
N SER A 366 0.99 43.65 34.44
CA SER A 366 1.71 44.89 34.09
C SER A 366 1.63 45.19 32.58
N ASP A 367 1.78 46.47 32.22
CA ASP A 367 1.97 46.98 30.85
C ASP A 367 0.84 46.76 29.83
N VAL A 368 -0.36 47.25 30.18
CA VAL A 368 -1.25 47.90 29.18
C VAL A 368 -1.63 49.29 29.71
N ALA A 369 -1.11 50.32 29.07
CA ALA A 369 -1.58 51.69 29.30
C ALA A 369 -2.96 51.87 28.63
N PRO A 370 -3.94 52.52 29.30
CA PRO A 370 -5.27 52.70 28.72
C PRO A 370 -5.22 53.65 27.52
N LEU A 371 -5.54 53.14 26.33
CA LEU A 371 -5.75 53.96 25.14
C LEU A 371 -7.01 54.81 25.33
N ALA A 372 -6.87 56.12 25.13
CA ALA A 372 -7.96 57.08 25.25
C ALA A 372 -8.98 56.90 24.10
N ILE A 373 -10.25 57.06 24.43
CA ILE A 373 -11.36 57.12 23.47
C ILE A 373 -11.41 58.54 22.90
N PRO A 374 -11.36 58.75 21.57
CA PRO A 374 -11.69 60.04 20.97
C PRO A 374 -13.19 60.31 21.12
N GLU A 375 -13.54 61.50 21.61
CA GLU A 375 -14.89 62.05 21.45
C GLU A 375 -15.19 62.40 19.97
N GLU A 376 -16.44 62.75 19.67
CA GLU A 376 -17.00 63.13 18.35
C GLU A 376 -17.58 62.00 17.47
N LEU A 377 -18.77 61.49 17.84
CA LEU A 377 -19.82 61.15 16.85
C LEU A 377 -21.25 60.99 17.43
N GLU A 378 -21.69 61.94 18.27
CA GLU A 378 -23.13 62.16 18.46
C GLU A 378 -23.68 63.02 17.32
N THR A 379 -24.57 62.48 16.48
CA THR A 379 -25.75 63.22 15.99
C THR A 379 -26.76 62.35 15.22
N LEU A 380 -28.04 62.56 15.53
CA LEU A 380 -29.25 62.15 14.80
C LEU A 380 -29.66 60.65 14.86
N PRO A 381 -30.98 60.36 14.80
CA PRO A 381 -31.52 59.43 15.80
C PRO A 381 -32.50 58.36 15.28
N GLY A 382 -32.79 57.41 16.18
CA GLY A 382 -34.10 56.75 16.26
C GLY A 382 -34.17 55.33 15.73
N PHE A 383 -34.28 54.37 16.65
CA PHE A 383 -35.46 53.50 16.73
C PHE A 383 -35.66 53.05 18.19
N GLU A 384 -36.91 52.89 18.62
CA GLU A 384 -37.24 52.59 20.03
C GLU A 384 -37.32 51.07 20.30
N SER A 385 -37.39 50.73 21.59
CA SER A 385 -37.26 49.38 22.15
C SER A 385 -38.48 48.47 21.93
N SER A 386 -38.21 47.20 21.59
CA SER A 386 -39.03 46.06 22.03
C SER A 386 -38.19 44.78 22.07
N ASP A 387 -37.96 44.22 23.26
CA ASP A 387 -37.86 42.78 23.58
C ASP A 387 -37.21 42.54 24.97
N GLN A 388 -37.92 43.00 26.02
CA GLN A 388 -37.57 42.76 27.43
C GLN A 388 -38.69 41.95 28.15
N VAL A 389 -39.37 41.07 27.40
CA VAL A 389 -40.57 40.32 27.85
C VAL A 389 -40.39 38.79 27.68
N THR A 390 -39.29 38.36 27.04
CA THR A 390 -39.05 36.96 26.64
C THR A 390 -38.21 36.13 27.60
N LEU A 391 -37.73 36.71 28.72
CA LEU A 391 -36.93 35.96 29.71
C LEU A 391 -37.79 35.31 30.80
N ASP A 392 -38.73 36.03 31.41
CA ASP A 392 -39.51 35.52 32.55
C ASP A 392 -40.42 34.34 32.14
N ALA A 393 -41.01 34.40 30.94
CA ALA A 393 -41.83 33.33 30.37
C ALA A 393 -41.05 32.04 30.05
N ALA A 394 -39.71 32.08 30.01
CA ALA A 394 -38.89 30.89 29.80
C ALA A 394 -38.59 30.14 31.11
N MET A 395 -38.69 30.81 32.27
CA MET A 395 -38.34 30.22 33.57
C MET A 395 -39.49 29.41 34.19
N GLU A 396 -40.75 29.88 34.08
CA GLU A 396 -41.91 29.10 34.57
C GLU A 396 -42.09 27.73 33.87
N PHE A 397 -41.58 27.59 32.64
CA PHE A 397 -41.66 26.32 31.89
C PHE A 397 -40.69 25.25 32.40
N VAL A 398 -39.58 25.65 33.04
CA VAL A 398 -38.56 24.71 33.56
C VAL A 398 -39.01 24.11 34.88
N ASP A 399 -39.45 24.95 35.83
CA ASP A 399 -39.95 24.51 37.15
C ASP A 399 -41.17 23.57 37.03
N ALA A 400 -41.96 23.69 35.96
CA ALA A 400 -43.08 22.80 35.68
C ALA A 400 -42.67 21.35 35.32
N CYS A 401 -41.43 21.12 34.86
CA CYS A 401 -41.01 19.84 34.30
C CYS A 401 -40.37 18.87 35.33
N GLU A 402 -39.84 19.36 36.46
CA GLU A 402 -39.11 18.51 37.43
C GLU A 402 -40.00 17.83 38.50
N SER A 403 -41.33 17.88 38.37
CA SER A 403 -42.26 17.59 39.48
C SER A 403 -43.20 16.37 39.31
N GLN A 404 -42.89 15.39 38.44
CA GLN A 404 -43.79 14.22 38.29
C GLN A 404 -43.16 12.86 37.86
N GLU A 405 -42.23 12.32 38.65
CA GLU A 405 -41.95 10.86 38.68
C GLU A 405 -42.00 10.29 40.11
N GLN A 406 -43.10 9.61 40.49
CA GLN A 406 -43.07 8.45 41.40
C GLN A 406 -44.41 7.69 41.54
N TRP A 407 -44.29 6.36 41.63
CA TRP A 407 -45.18 5.37 42.27
C TRP A 407 -46.55 4.93 41.66
N ASP A 408 -46.47 3.94 40.77
CA ASP A 408 -47.07 2.59 40.87
C ASP A 408 -48.56 2.32 41.26
N SER A 409 -49.20 1.52 40.39
CA SER A 409 -50.14 0.39 40.69
C SER A 409 -51.68 0.55 40.86
N THR A 410 -52.38 -0.20 39.99
CA THR A 410 -53.64 -0.98 40.19
C THR A 410 -55.07 -0.37 40.19
N GLN A 411 -55.98 -1.20 39.64
CA GLN A 411 -57.46 -1.26 39.74
C GLN A 411 -58.38 -0.23 39.00
N THR A 412 -58.75 -0.63 37.76
CA THR A 412 -60.14 -0.87 37.30
C THR A 412 -61.33 -0.17 37.99
N THR A 413 -62.19 0.51 37.21
CA THR A 413 -63.54 0.00 36.79
C THR A 413 -64.30 0.93 35.83
N GLU A 414 -65.25 0.34 35.08
CA GLU A 414 -66.50 0.88 34.50
C GLU A 414 -66.53 2.30 33.85
N SER A 415 -66.62 2.39 32.51
CA SER A 415 -67.87 2.52 31.73
C SER A 415 -68.30 3.99 31.48
N SER A 416 -69.08 4.41 30.47
CA SER A 416 -69.76 3.79 29.30
C SER A 416 -69.93 4.90 28.23
N SER A 417 -70.49 4.79 27.02
CA SER A 417 -71.16 3.75 26.21
C SER A 417 -71.06 4.19 24.71
N SER A 418 -71.31 3.34 23.70
CA SER A 418 -72.61 3.28 22.96
C SER A 418 -72.36 3.12 21.44
N SER A 419 -73.33 2.78 20.56
CA SER A 419 -74.51 1.88 20.65
C SER A 419 -75.17 1.46 19.28
N VAL A 420 -74.44 0.90 18.31
CA VAL A 420 -74.56 -0.54 17.94
C VAL A 420 -75.99 -0.75 17.03
N THR A 421 -76.74 -1.72 16.29
CA THR A 421 -76.96 -3.16 15.63
C THR A 421 -76.47 -3.81 14.25
N SER A 422 -76.05 -5.10 14.23
CA SER A 422 -76.45 -6.11 13.21
C SER A 422 -76.27 -7.58 13.69
N SER A 423 -77.26 -8.45 13.44
CA SER A 423 -77.36 -9.88 13.84
C SER A 423 -78.58 -10.51 13.09
N PRO A 424 -78.96 -11.82 13.21
CA PRO A 424 -78.34 -12.99 13.86
C PRO A 424 -78.32 -14.28 12.97
N PRO A 425 -77.95 -15.46 13.51
CA PRO A 425 -78.37 -16.78 13.03
C PRO A 425 -79.25 -17.55 14.07
N SER A 426 -79.80 -18.73 13.72
CA SER A 426 -80.57 -19.59 14.66
C SER A 426 -80.71 -21.07 14.25
N ALA A 427 -80.65 -21.96 15.25
CA ALA A 427 -81.04 -23.39 15.28
C ALA A 427 -81.39 -23.72 16.75
N GLU A 428 -82.18 -24.72 17.17
CA GLU A 428 -82.88 -25.83 16.48
C GLU A 428 -84.05 -26.34 17.38
N GLU A 429 -85.06 -27.01 16.78
CA GLU A 429 -86.01 -28.03 17.37
C GLU A 429 -86.84 -27.74 18.67
N THR A 430 -88.00 -28.36 18.97
CA THR A 430 -88.88 -29.34 18.26
C THR A 430 -90.38 -29.21 18.67
N ALA A 431 -91.29 -29.75 17.84
CA ALA A 431 -92.59 -30.40 18.18
C ALA A 431 -93.83 -29.59 18.74
N ASP A 432 -94.50 -28.86 17.83
CA ASP A 432 -95.90 -29.12 17.37
C ASP A 432 -97.20 -28.76 18.20
N LYS A 433 -98.26 -28.37 17.43
CA LYS A 433 -99.72 -28.23 17.75
C LYS A 433 -100.26 -27.13 18.71
N GLU A 434 -100.41 -25.92 18.15
CA GLU A 434 -101.67 -25.13 17.91
C GLU A 434 -102.95 -25.26 18.82
N PRO A 435 -103.88 -24.25 18.86
CA PRO A 435 -103.76 -22.81 18.51
C PRO A 435 -104.58 -21.79 19.38
N LYS A 436 -104.55 -20.49 18.97
CA LYS A 436 -105.52 -19.37 19.18
C LYS A 436 -105.32 -18.30 20.30
N SER A 437 -104.52 -17.30 19.93
CA SER A 437 -104.96 -15.88 19.74
C SER A 437 -104.78 -14.78 20.83
N LYS A 438 -104.37 -13.60 20.32
CA LYS A 438 -104.54 -12.22 20.83
C LYS A 438 -103.92 -11.80 22.20
N LYS A 439 -102.83 -11.00 22.15
CA LYS A 439 -102.78 -9.65 22.78
C LYS A 439 -101.59 -8.77 22.32
N LYS A 440 -101.81 -7.46 22.50
CA LYS A 440 -101.13 -6.21 22.08
C LYS A 440 -99.58 -6.11 22.20
N PRO A 441 -98.94 -5.11 21.52
CA PRO A 441 -97.48 -5.03 21.34
C PRO A 441 -96.70 -4.48 22.55
N ARG A 442 -95.36 -4.70 22.52
CA ARG A 442 -94.37 -4.06 23.40
C ARG A 442 -93.26 -3.41 22.55
N VAL A 443 -92.81 -2.23 22.97
CA VAL A 443 -91.69 -1.49 22.37
C VAL A 443 -90.36 -2.21 22.67
N ARG A 444 -89.48 -2.32 21.67
CA ARG A 444 -88.06 -2.68 21.86
C ARG A 444 -87.19 -1.41 21.84
N LYS A 445 -86.12 -1.39 22.64
CA LYS A 445 -85.15 -0.29 22.73
C LYS A 445 -84.21 -0.25 21.50
N PRO A 446 -83.45 0.84 21.28
CA PRO A 446 -82.38 0.88 20.28
C PRO A 446 -81.37 -0.27 20.48
N ASP A 447 -80.73 -0.70 19.40
CA ASP A 447 -80.55 -2.13 19.10
C ASP A 447 -79.04 -2.53 18.97
N ARG A 448 -78.64 -3.85 19.06
CA ARG A 448 -77.24 -4.30 19.44
C ARG A 448 -76.04 -4.01 18.50
N THR A 449 -75.26 -4.82 17.73
CA THR A 449 -73.97 -4.46 16.98
C THR A 449 -73.85 -3.60 15.62
N ARG A 450 -74.09 -2.25 15.55
CA ARG A 450 -74.08 -1.25 14.38
C ARG A 450 -73.40 0.13 14.50
N GLN A 451 -73.64 1.00 15.49
CA GLN A 451 -72.79 2.20 15.64
C GLN A 451 -71.34 1.72 15.90
N GLU A 452 -71.16 0.50 16.43
CA GLU A 452 -69.93 -0.31 16.28
C GLU A 452 -69.53 -0.50 14.80
N LEU A 453 -70.41 -0.95 13.90
CA LEU A 453 -70.14 -1.05 12.46
C LEU A 453 -69.93 0.30 11.75
N LEU A 454 -70.46 1.41 12.27
CA LEU A 454 -70.18 2.76 11.76
C LEU A 454 -68.80 3.21 12.22
N TYR A 455 -68.53 3.12 13.53
CA TYR A 455 -67.24 3.38 14.15
C TYR A 455 -66.12 2.53 13.51
N LEU A 456 -66.32 1.21 13.38
CA LEU A 456 -65.36 0.32 12.72
C LEU A 456 -65.16 0.65 11.24
N ARG A 457 -66.16 1.17 10.53
CA ARG A 457 -65.98 1.66 9.14
C ARG A 457 -65.21 2.97 9.09
N GLU A 458 -65.45 3.86 10.04
CA GLU A 458 -64.76 5.13 10.20
C GLU A 458 -63.28 4.90 10.54
N THR A 459 -62.99 4.07 11.55
CA THR A 459 -61.63 3.62 11.90
C THR A 459 -60.94 2.86 10.77
N VAL A 460 -61.65 2.02 9.99
CA VAL A 460 -61.06 1.40 8.79
C VAL A 460 -60.68 2.44 7.75
N GLY A 461 -61.53 3.45 7.49
CA GLY A 461 -61.19 4.56 6.57
C GLY A 461 -60.01 5.40 7.05
N GLU A 462 -59.89 5.64 8.36
CA GLU A 462 -58.70 6.28 8.95
C GLU A 462 -57.44 5.43 8.77
N LEU A 463 -57.52 4.12 9.00
CA LEU A 463 -56.40 3.19 8.83
C LEU A 463 -55.99 3.02 7.35
N GLU A 464 -56.94 2.99 6.42
CA GLU A 464 -56.68 2.95 4.98
C GLU A 464 -55.98 4.23 4.50
N LYS A 465 -56.43 5.42 4.99
CA LYS A 465 -55.77 6.70 4.73
C LYS A 465 -54.33 6.71 5.28
N LYS A 466 -54.14 6.26 6.52
CA LYS A 466 -52.84 6.19 7.20
C LYS A 466 -51.89 5.19 6.53
N LEU A 467 -52.42 4.08 6.00
CA LEU A 467 -51.67 3.13 5.18
C LEU A 467 -51.22 3.75 3.85
N SER A 468 -52.09 4.52 3.19
CA SER A 468 -51.72 5.24 1.97
C SER A 468 -50.61 6.27 2.21
N GLU A 469 -50.67 7.00 3.33
CA GLU A 469 -49.64 7.97 3.73
C GLU A 469 -48.29 7.27 3.97
N LEU A 470 -48.28 6.17 4.74
CA LEU A 470 -47.08 5.35 4.98
C LEU A 470 -46.51 4.72 3.70
N VAL A 471 -47.34 4.33 2.74
CA VAL A 471 -46.89 3.79 1.44
C VAL A 471 -46.19 4.86 0.61
N ASP A 472 -46.71 6.10 0.57
CA ASP A 472 -46.05 7.19 -0.15
C ASP A 472 -44.77 7.69 0.57
N GLU A 473 -44.71 7.64 1.91
CA GLU A 473 -43.45 7.84 2.65
C GLU A 473 -42.43 6.74 2.33
N GLN A 474 -42.82 5.47 2.32
CA GLN A 474 -41.94 4.37 1.95
C GLN A 474 -41.51 4.46 0.47
N ARG A 475 -42.33 5.04 -0.41
CA ARG A 475 -41.98 5.32 -1.81
C ARG A 475 -40.93 6.42 -1.90
N LYS A 476 -41.10 7.55 -1.20
CA LYS A 476 -40.11 8.63 -1.11
C LYS A 476 -38.79 8.15 -0.49
N HIS A 477 -38.85 7.28 0.52
CA HIS A 477 -37.67 6.66 1.11
C HIS A 477 -36.97 5.69 0.14
N LYS A 478 -37.69 5.00 -0.74
CA LYS A 478 -37.10 4.23 -1.86
C LYS A 478 -36.49 5.14 -2.93
N GLU A 479 -37.14 6.25 -3.25
CA GLU A 479 -36.61 7.25 -4.20
C GLU A 479 -35.32 7.90 -3.65
N GLN A 480 -35.21 8.17 -2.35
CA GLN A 480 -33.97 8.58 -1.69
C GLN A 480 -32.91 7.45 -1.64
N LEU A 481 -33.30 6.20 -1.37
CA LEU A 481 -32.39 5.06 -1.43
C LEU A 481 -31.81 4.83 -2.84
N ALA A 482 -32.56 5.15 -3.90
CA ALA A 482 -32.06 5.12 -5.27
C ALA A 482 -30.96 6.17 -5.51
N VAL A 483 -31.03 7.36 -4.90
CA VAL A 483 -29.94 8.35 -4.93
C VAL A 483 -28.71 7.87 -4.15
N ASN A 484 -28.93 7.10 -3.08
CA ASN A 484 -27.84 6.45 -2.32
C ASN A 484 -27.23 5.23 -3.03
N SER A 485 -27.74 4.77 -4.19
CA SER A 485 -27.22 3.58 -4.87
C SER A 485 -25.77 3.74 -5.32
N SER A 486 -25.31 4.97 -5.59
CA SER A 486 -23.91 5.29 -5.90
C SER A 486 -22.97 4.90 -4.75
N TRP A 487 -23.36 5.19 -3.52
CA TRP A 487 -22.58 4.85 -2.32
C TRP A 487 -22.71 3.38 -1.94
N ALA A 488 -23.89 2.78 -2.12
CA ALA A 488 -24.07 1.34 -1.93
C ALA A 488 -23.23 0.53 -2.91
N LYS A 489 -23.16 0.96 -4.18
CA LYS A 489 -22.31 0.35 -5.21
C LYS A 489 -20.83 0.55 -4.87
N ALA A 490 -20.39 1.78 -4.60
CA ALA A 490 -18.99 2.05 -4.22
C ALA A 490 -18.56 1.29 -2.95
N ALA A 491 -19.44 1.12 -1.96
CA ALA A 491 -19.18 0.32 -0.77
C ALA A 491 -19.12 -1.20 -1.06
N SER A 492 -19.90 -1.69 -2.03
CA SER A 492 -19.79 -3.09 -2.50
C SER A 492 -18.50 -3.32 -3.30
N GLU A 493 -18.09 -2.36 -4.13
CA GLU A 493 -16.84 -2.40 -4.90
C GLU A 493 -15.63 -2.34 -3.96
N GLN A 494 -15.61 -1.40 -3.00
CA GLN A 494 -14.59 -1.36 -1.95
C GLN A 494 -14.56 -2.60 -1.07
N ARG A 495 -15.73 -3.24 -0.82
CA ARG A 495 -15.78 -4.51 -0.10
C ARG A 495 -15.15 -5.65 -0.91
N ILE A 496 -15.43 -5.73 -2.21
CA ILE A 496 -14.85 -6.73 -3.11
C ILE A 496 -13.34 -6.51 -3.27
N GLU A 497 -12.90 -5.27 -3.50
CA GLU A 497 -11.47 -4.90 -3.50
C GLU A 497 -10.79 -5.26 -2.18
N ARG A 498 -11.47 -5.05 -1.04
CA ARG A 498 -10.97 -5.43 0.28
C ARG A 498 -10.90 -6.93 0.47
N GLU A 499 -11.93 -7.69 0.09
CA GLU A 499 -11.94 -9.15 0.21
C GLU A 499 -10.87 -9.77 -0.70
N GLN A 500 -10.71 -9.28 -1.93
CA GLN A 500 -9.60 -9.63 -2.82
C GLN A 500 -8.22 -9.24 -2.25
N SER A 501 -8.10 -8.07 -1.61
CA SER A 501 -6.84 -7.65 -0.98
C SER A 501 -6.52 -8.47 0.27
N GLU A 502 -7.52 -8.84 1.08
CA GLU A 502 -7.34 -9.71 2.24
C GLU A 502 -6.99 -11.14 1.82
N GLU A 503 -7.60 -11.66 0.75
CA GLU A 503 -7.23 -12.94 0.11
C GLU A 503 -5.81 -12.89 -0.47
N GLN A 504 -5.46 -11.86 -1.23
CA GLN A 504 -4.11 -11.70 -1.79
C GLN A 504 -3.05 -11.54 -0.67
N ASN A 505 -3.37 -10.83 0.41
CA ASN A 505 -2.51 -10.76 1.59
C ASN A 505 -2.42 -12.10 2.35
N ALA A 506 -3.49 -12.91 2.39
CA ALA A 506 -3.45 -14.26 2.95
C ALA A 506 -2.59 -15.21 2.10
N ARG A 507 -2.71 -15.14 0.77
CA ARG A 507 -1.87 -15.86 -0.20
C ARG A 507 -0.40 -15.47 -0.04
N LEU A 508 -0.09 -14.17 0.03
CA LEU A 508 1.27 -13.67 0.27
C LEU A 508 1.81 -14.10 1.65
N ARG A 509 1.01 -14.02 2.72
CA ARG A 509 1.42 -14.49 4.06
C ARG A 509 1.73 -15.99 4.07
N THR A 510 0.93 -16.81 3.38
CA THR A 510 1.15 -18.25 3.27
C THR A 510 2.45 -18.54 2.53
N MET A 511 2.64 -17.93 1.35
CA MET A 511 3.89 -18.00 0.57
C MET A 511 5.11 -17.56 1.39
N TYR A 512 5.01 -16.48 2.18
CA TYR A 512 6.12 -16.03 3.04
C TYR A 512 6.38 -16.98 4.22
N VAL A 513 5.35 -17.60 4.82
CA VAL A 513 5.53 -18.61 5.87
C VAL A 513 6.23 -19.85 5.31
N GLU A 514 5.85 -20.29 4.11
CA GLU A 514 6.49 -21.40 3.38
C GLU A 514 7.94 -21.07 3.04
N GLN A 515 8.22 -19.91 2.45
CA GLN A 515 9.58 -19.44 2.15
C GLN A 515 10.45 -19.33 3.42
N ILE A 516 9.90 -18.80 4.52
CA ILE A 516 10.60 -18.73 5.82
C ILE A 516 10.89 -20.13 6.37
N GLN A 517 9.98 -21.08 6.22
CA GLN A 517 10.19 -22.46 6.67
C GLN A 517 11.24 -23.18 5.80
N LEU A 518 11.25 -22.92 4.49
CA LEU A 518 12.25 -23.42 3.55
C LEU A 518 13.65 -22.88 3.90
N VAL A 519 13.78 -21.58 4.13
CA VAL A 519 15.03 -20.95 4.61
C VAL A 519 15.50 -21.53 5.96
N LYS A 520 14.59 -21.76 6.92
CA LYS A 520 14.89 -22.42 8.21
C LYS A 520 15.25 -23.90 8.10
N ASN A 521 14.97 -24.55 6.96
CA ASN A 521 15.41 -25.91 6.67
C ASN A 521 16.79 -25.88 6.00
N LEU A 522 17.02 -24.96 5.06
CA LEU A 522 18.33 -24.73 4.43
C LEU A 522 19.42 -24.32 5.43
N ASP A 523 19.11 -23.43 6.38
CA ASP A 523 20.03 -23.07 7.48
C ASP A 523 20.48 -24.32 8.27
N ARG A 524 19.53 -25.21 8.61
CA ARG A 524 19.83 -26.51 9.26
C ARG A 524 20.54 -27.52 8.36
N MET A 525 20.50 -27.37 7.02
CA MET A 525 21.30 -28.17 6.09
C MET A 525 22.74 -27.65 6.01
N LEU A 526 22.94 -26.33 5.93
CA LEU A 526 24.26 -25.70 5.92
C LEU A 526 25.02 -25.98 7.24
N GLN A 527 24.35 -25.83 8.38
CA GLN A 527 24.89 -26.18 9.70
C GLN A 527 25.26 -27.68 9.82
N LYS A 528 24.56 -28.58 9.11
CA LYS A 528 24.91 -30.00 9.04
C LYS A 528 26.11 -30.26 8.13
N ARG A 529 26.21 -29.62 6.96
CA ARG A 529 27.32 -29.84 6.02
C ARG A 529 28.66 -29.34 6.58
N GLY A 530 28.67 -28.20 7.28
CA GLY A 530 29.84 -27.74 8.04
C GLY A 530 30.28 -28.68 9.18
N TYR A 531 29.43 -29.64 9.59
CA TYR A 531 29.78 -30.69 10.55
C TYR A 531 30.40 -31.95 9.91
N VAL A 532 30.29 -32.11 8.58
CA VAL A 532 30.80 -33.28 7.84
C VAL A 532 32.27 -33.08 7.46
N GLU A 533 32.69 -31.87 7.10
CA GLU A 533 34.10 -31.56 6.80
C GLU A 533 35.03 -31.77 8.02
N LEU A 534 34.49 -31.72 9.24
CA LEU A 534 35.25 -31.96 10.47
C LEU A 534 35.45 -33.44 10.85
N LEU A 535 34.85 -34.38 10.11
CA LEU A 535 34.80 -35.81 10.46
C LEU A 535 35.13 -36.76 9.29
N GLY A 536 35.78 -36.26 8.24
CA GLY A 536 35.96 -36.97 6.96
C GLY A 536 37.39 -37.24 6.48
N SER A 537 38.42 -37.08 7.31
CA SER A 537 39.84 -37.11 6.89
C SER A 537 40.66 -38.28 7.42
N ASP A 538 40.28 -39.52 7.09
CA ASP A 538 41.19 -40.67 7.20
C ASP A 538 40.80 -41.84 6.26
N VAL A 539 41.75 -42.75 6.00
CA VAL A 539 41.62 -44.04 5.25
C VAL A 539 41.52 -44.00 3.70
N VAL A 540 42.68 -44.21 3.03
CA VAL A 540 42.90 -44.93 1.74
C VAL A 540 42.29 -44.34 0.44
N GLY A 541 42.95 -44.30 -0.72
CA GLY A 541 44.31 -44.73 -1.11
C GLY A 541 44.52 -44.62 -2.65
N PRO A 542 45.74 -44.84 -3.18
CA PRO A 542 46.07 -44.47 -4.56
C PRO A 542 45.66 -45.52 -5.60
N ASN A 543 44.58 -45.28 -6.35
CA ASN A 543 44.42 -45.54 -7.80
C ASN A 543 42.95 -45.41 -8.25
N VAL A 544 42.56 -44.26 -8.79
CA VAL A 544 41.37 -44.13 -9.66
C VAL A 544 41.83 -43.58 -11.01
N LYS A 545 41.34 -44.16 -12.12
CA LYS A 545 41.78 -43.79 -13.46
C LYS A 545 41.16 -42.45 -13.87
N ARG A 546 41.99 -41.45 -14.20
CA ARG A 546 41.55 -40.24 -14.92
C ARG A 546 40.82 -40.63 -16.21
N VAL A 547 39.51 -40.41 -16.26
CA VAL A 547 38.75 -40.38 -17.52
C VAL A 547 38.85 -38.95 -18.07
N ARG A 548 39.21 -38.79 -19.35
CA ARG A 548 39.30 -37.46 -19.97
C ARG A 548 37.96 -37.02 -20.54
N GLY A 549 37.57 -35.77 -20.27
CA GLY A 549 36.80 -34.96 -21.22
C GLY A 549 35.73 -34.08 -20.59
N GLN A 550 35.98 -32.77 -20.55
CA GLN A 550 34.92 -31.76 -20.40
C GLN A 550 33.89 -31.90 -21.55
N PRO A 551 32.60 -31.58 -21.35
CA PRO A 551 31.59 -31.70 -22.39
C PRO A 551 31.60 -30.48 -23.33
N ASP A 552 32.19 -30.62 -24.51
CA ASP A 552 31.87 -29.74 -25.63
C ASP A 552 30.49 -30.11 -26.21
N TRP A 553 29.54 -29.17 -26.12
CA TRP A 553 28.20 -29.29 -26.71
C TRP A 553 28.28 -29.61 -28.21
N GLY A 554 29.24 -29.02 -28.93
CA GLY A 554 29.42 -29.25 -30.37
C GLY A 554 29.78 -30.70 -30.72
N PHE A 555 30.46 -31.43 -29.82
CA PHE A 555 30.90 -32.81 -30.05
C PHE A 555 29.93 -33.87 -29.52
N ARG A 556 29.02 -33.53 -28.58
CA ARG A 556 28.09 -34.48 -27.94
C ARG A 556 26.59 -34.17 -28.04
N ALA A 557 26.18 -33.10 -28.74
CA ALA A 557 24.77 -32.73 -28.89
C ALA A 557 23.82 -33.91 -29.19
N GLN A 558 24.17 -34.77 -30.16
CA GLN A 558 23.36 -35.96 -30.53
C GLN A 558 23.21 -37.00 -29.40
N GLN A 559 24.21 -37.13 -28.52
CA GLN A 559 24.15 -38.05 -27.37
C GLN A 559 23.25 -37.48 -26.26
N LEU A 560 23.34 -36.17 -26.01
CA LEU A 560 22.50 -35.49 -25.03
C LEU A 560 21.03 -35.39 -25.51
N GLU A 561 20.81 -35.14 -26.82
CA GLU A 561 19.47 -35.20 -27.42
C GLU A 561 18.85 -36.59 -27.28
N ALA A 562 19.63 -37.65 -27.53
CA ALA A 562 19.17 -39.04 -27.37
C ALA A 562 18.83 -39.37 -25.90
N ASP A 563 19.60 -38.84 -24.95
CA ASP A 563 19.35 -38.97 -23.51
C ASP A 563 18.07 -38.25 -23.06
N LEU A 564 17.84 -37.01 -23.52
CA LEU A 564 16.58 -36.30 -23.26
C LEU A 564 15.39 -36.99 -23.95
N ASN A 565 15.55 -37.46 -25.20
CA ASN A 565 14.51 -38.24 -25.91
C ASN A 565 14.21 -39.60 -25.25
N ARG A 566 15.15 -40.15 -24.46
CA ARG A 566 14.89 -41.28 -23.56
C ARG A 566 14.14 -40.81 -22.31
N THR A 567 14.67 -39.81 -21.61
CA THR A 567 14.10 -39.27 -20.37
C THR A 567 12.63 -38.89 -20.54
N VAL A 568 12.26 -38.20 -21.64
CA VAL A 568 10.86 -37.78 -21.90
C VAL A 568 9.92 -38.96 -22.17
N ARG A 569 10.42 -40.11 -22.65
CA ARG A 569 9.61 -41.34 -22.78
C ARG A 569 9.40 -42.00 -21.42
N GLU A 570 10.46 -42.15 -20.64
CA GLU A 570 10.41 -42.69 -19.27
C GLU A 570 9.53 -41.83 -18.35
N MET A 571 9.52 -40.50 -18.56
CA MET A 571 8.60 -39.57 -17.89
C MET A 571 7.13 -39.81 -18.26
N TYR A 572 6.83 -40.15 -19.52
CA TYR A 572 5.46 -40.42 -19.96
C TYR A 572 4.90 -41.70 -19.31
N GLU A 573 5.74 -42.72 -19.16
CA GLU A 573 5.39 -43.98 -18.47
C GLU A 573 5.06 -43.78 -16.97
N GLN A 574 5.47 -42.64 -16.37
CA GLN A 574 5.21 -42.29 -14.96
C GLN A 574 3.94 -41.44 -14.76
N VAL A 575 3.27 -40.99 -15.82
CA VAL A 575 2.15 -40.01 -15.76
C VAL A 575 0.98 -40.47 -14.88
N ASP A 576 0.59 -41.75 -14.98
CA ASP A 576 -0.55 -42.28 -14.22
C ASP A 576 -0.26 -42.43 -12.72
N ALA A 577 0.99 -42.69 -12.36
CA ALA A 577 1.42 -42.67 -10.96
C ALA A 577 1.46 -41.23 -10.41
N ILE A 578 1.95 -40.27 -11.20
CA ILE A 578 2.08 -38.86 -10.80
C ILE A 578 0.70 -38.16 -10.69
N SER A 579 -0.24 -38.45 -11.60
CA SER A 579 -1.62 -37.91 -11.50
C SER A 579 -2.42 -38.46 -10.32
N SER A 580 -1.95 -39.55 -9.69
CA SER A 580 -2.55 -40.18 -8.52
C SER A 580 -1.94 -39.71 -7.18
N ASP A 581 -1.13 -38.64 -7.20
CA ASP A 581 -0.52 -38.08 -5.99
C ASP A 581 -1.55 -37.30 -5.15
N PRO A 582 -1.81 -37.66 -3.86
CA PRO A 582 -2.73 -36.94 -2.98
C PRO A 582 -2.37 -35.44 -2.78
N GLN A 583 -1.12 -35.05 -3.03
CA GLN A 583 -0.73 -33.65 -3.01
C GLN A 583 -1.39 -32.84 -4.15
N LEU A 584 -1.80 -33.47 -5.25
CA LEU A 584 -2.52 -32.81 -6.35
C LEU A 584 -4.05 -32.77 -6.17
N GLU A 585 -4.60 -33.42 -5.15
CA GLU A 585 -6.05 -33.34 -4.87
C GLU A 585 -6.45 -31.95 -4.36
N LEU A 586 -7.43 -31.32 -5.02
CA LEU A 586 -7.98 -30.03 -4.60
C LEU A 586 -8.94 -30.20 -3.40
N PRO A 587 -8.79 -29.41 -2.32
CA PRO A 587 -9.78 -29.37 -1.25
C PRO A 587 -11.13 -28.84 -1.74
N GLU A 588 -12.21 -29.20 -1.04
CA GLU A 588 -13.55 -28.68 -1.36
C GLU A 588 -13.57 -27.15 -1.42
N ASN A 589 -14.31 -26.62 -2.41
CA ASN A 589 -14.44 -25.18 -2.70
C ASN A 589 -13.13 -24.42 -2.99
N THR A 590 -12.01 -25.12 -3.21
CA THR A 590 -10.69 -24.50 -3.48
C THR A 590 -10.35 -24.57 -4.97
N PRO A 591 -10.29 -23.44 -5.72
CA PRO A 591 -10.09 -23.46 -7.17
C PRO A 591 -8.65 -23.76 -7.60
N SER A 592 -7.67 -23.61 -6.70
CA SER A 592 -6.26 -23.93 -6.97
C SER A 592 -5.50 -24.34 -5.71
N LYS A 593 -4.59 -25.32 -5.86
CA LYS A 593 -3.66 -25.78 -4.82
C LYS A 593 -2.25 -25.81 -5.40
N ARG A 594 -1.27 -25.31 -4.65
CA ARG A 594 0.16 -25.34 -5.00
C ARG A 594 0.94 -25.84 -3.80
N VAL A 595 1.98 -26.65 -4.05
CA VAL A 595 2.89 -27.19 -3.03
C VAL A 595 4.31 -27.12 -3.61
N VAL A 596 5.31 -26.83 -2.78
CA VAL A 596 6.73 -26.89 -3.16
C VAL A 596 7.49 -27.68 -2.10
N GLU A 597 8.09 -28.80 -2.50
CA GLU A 597 8.74 -29.75 -1.61
C GLU A 597 10.22 -29.97 -1.97
N LEU A 598 11.02 -30.29 -0.95
CA LEU A 598 12.43 -30.67 -1.10
C LEU A 598 12.53 -32.20 -0.98
N LEU A 599 12.70 -32.89 -2.10
CA LEU A 599 12.66 -34.35 -2.19
C LEU A 599 13.90 -35.06 -1.62
N SER A 600 15.07 -34.39 -1.61
CA SER A 600 16.30 -34.97 -1.08
C SER A 600 17.34 -33.93 -0.68
N ASP A 601 17.95 -34.13 0.49
CA ASP A 601 19.25 -33.56 0.88
C ASP A 601 20.27 -34.71 0.90
N ASP A 602 20.88 -34.99 -0.25
CA ASP A 602 21.94 -35.98 -0.40
C ASP A 602 23.22 -35.34 -0.97
N VAL A 603 24.31 -36.11 -1.09
CA VAL A 603 25.61 -35.62 -1.56
C VAL A 603 25.55 -35.08 -3.00
N SER A 604 24.62 -35.57 -3.83
CA SER A 604 24.39 -35.10 -5.21
C SER A 604 23.53 -33.83 -5.30
N GLY A 605 22.89 -33.41 -4.21
CA GLY A 605 22.29 -32.07 -4.06
C GLY A 605 20.78 -32.02 -3.89
N ALA A 606 20.30 -30.79 -3.71
CA ALA A 606 18.90 -30.46 -3.44
C ALA A 606 18.01 -30.70 -4.67
N LYS A 607 17.05 -31.61 -4.56
CA LYS A 607 16.01 -31.84 -5.59
C LYS A 607 14.72 -31.13 -5.17
N VAL A 608 14.31 -30.12 -5.92
CA VAL A 608 13.08 -29.36 -5.65
C VAL A 608 11.96 -29.85 -6.56
N GLN A 609 10.82 -30.20 -5.97
CA GLN A 609 9.57 -30.48 -6.67
C GLN A 609 8.58 -29.35 -6.43
N SER A 610 7.92 -28.91 -7.49
CA SER A 610 6.78 -27.99 -7.43
C SER A 610 5.56 -28.70 -8.01
N LEU A 611 4.45 -28.68 -7.29
CA LEU A 611 3.15 -29.20 -7.71
C LEU A 611 2.13 -28.06 -7.75
N ASP A 612 1.32 -27.99 -8.79
CA ASP A 612 0.21 -27.05 -8.94
C ASP A 612 -0.98 -27.76 -9.59
N SER A 613 -2.18 -27.45 -9.12
CA SER A 613 -3.45 -27.96 -9.64
C SER A 613 -4.45 -26.83 -9.63
N ARG A 614 -5.12 -26.60 -10.76
CA ARG A 614 -6.09 -25.50 -10.96
C ARG A 614 -7.32 -25.97 -11.73
N ILE A 615 -8.48 -25.44 -11.35
CA ILE A 615 -9.68 -25.47 -12.19
C ILE A 615 -9.69 -24.17 -13.01
N LEU A 616 -9.78 -24.31 -14.34
CA LEU A 616 -9.81 -23.21 -15.30
C LEU A 616 -11.17 -23.18 -16.03
N PRO A 617 -11.78 -22.00 -16.27
CA PRO A 617 -13.10 -21.84 -16.89
C PRO A 617 -13.02 -21.84 -18.43
N PHE A 618 -12.27 -22.79 -18.99
CA PHE A 618 -12.03 -22.95 -20.44
C PHE A 618 -12.11 -24.44 -20.80
N SER A 619 -12.21 -24.79 -22.09
CA SER A 619 -12.14 -26.20 -22.49
C SER A 619 -10.74 -26.78 -22.31
N TYR A 620 -10.66 -28.10 -22.11
CA TYR A 620 -9.38 -28.78 -21.90
C TYR A 620 -8.55 -28.84 -23.19
N VAL A 621 -9.19 -28.66 -24.35
CA VAL A 621 -8.56 -28.62 -25.68
C VAL A 621 -7.84 -27.28 -25.90
N GLU A 622 -8.50 -26.16 -25.62
CA GLU A 622 -7.90 -24.82 -25.68
C GLU A 622 -6.76 -24.70 -24.67
N THR A 623 -7.02 -25.10 -23.42
CA THR A 623 -6.02 -25.13 -22.35
C THR A 623 -4.79 -25.96 -22.75
N ALA A 624 -4.99 -27.09 -23.44
CA ALA A 624 -3.90 -27.94 -23.93
C ALA A 624 -3.15 -27.35 -25.14
N ASN A 625 -3.81 -26.55 -25.98
CA ASN A 625 -3.16 -25.81 -27.06
C ASN A 625 -2.28 -24.69 -26.49
N ALA A 626 -2.82 -23.83 -25.63
CA ALA A 626 -2.08 -22.75 -24.99
C ALA A 626 -0.88 -23.27 -24.16
N ALA A 627 -1.04 -24.40 -23.46
CA ALA A 627 0.06 -25.05 -22.75
C ALA A 627 1.15 -25.62 -23.70
N TRP A 628 0.79 -26.09 -24.89
CA TRP A 628 1.75 -26.58 -25.89
C TRP A 628 2.49 -25.42 -26.59
N GLU A 629 1.78 -24.34 -26.95
CA GLU A 629 2.39 -23.11 -27.46
C GLU A 629 3.41 -22.55 -26.46
N PHE A 630 3.05 -22.44 -25.17
CA PHE A 630 3.99 -22.02 -24.13
C PHE A 630 5.24 -22.90 -24.03
N VAL A 631 5.15 -24.22 -24.26
CA VAL A 631 6.31 -25.13 -24.23
C VAL A 631 7.18 -25.01 -25.51
N ALA A 632 6.60 -24.66 -26.66
CA ALA A 632 7.34 -24.39 -27.90
C ALA A 632 8.07 -23.02 -27.87
N ASP A 633 7.36 -21.99 -27.41
CA ASP A 633 7.83 -20.60 -27.33
C ASP A 633 8.54 -20.28 -26.02
N ARG A 634 8.75 -21.28 -25.16
CA ARG A 634 9.32 -21.17 -23.79
C ARG A 634 10.65 -20.45 -23.68
N VAL A 635 11.36 -20.27 -24.81
CA VAL A 635 12.59 -19.49 -24.90
C VAL A 635 12.63 -18.70 -26.21
N HIS A 636 12.66 -17.37 -26.09
CA HIS A 636 13.12 -16.47 -27.15
C HIS A 636 14.66 -16.51 -27.18
N PHE A 637 15.26 -16.58 -28.37
CA PHE A 637 16.71 -16.66 -28.55
C PHE A 637 17.19 -15.64 -29.58
N ASP A 638 18.41 -15.16 -29.39
CA ASP A 638 19.12 -14.36 -30.37
C ASP A 638 20.13 -15.24 -31.14
N ALA A 639 20.23 -15.00 -32.45
CA ALA A 639 21.30 -15.44 -33.36
C ALA A 639 22.02 -16.81 -33.21
N THR A 640 21.39 -17.92 -32.77
CA THR A 640 21.66 -19.30 -33.29
C THR A 640 20.70 -20.34 -32.72
N CYS A 641 19.79 -20.87 -33.55
CA CYS A 641 18.89 -21.97 -33.17
C CYS A 641 18.95 -23.08 -34.22
N GLN A 642 19.13 -24.33 -33.76
CA GLN A 642 18.82 -25.51 -34.56
C GLN A 642 17.61 -26.19 -33.93
N SER A 643 16.52 -26.26 -34.69
CA SER A 643 15.27 -26.91 -34.30
C SER A 643 14.92 -28.00 -35.29
N GLN A 644 14.58 -29.18 -34.77
CA GLN A 644 13.85 -30.20 -35.52
C GLN A 644 12.44 -30.25 -34.95
N ARG A 645 11.48 -29.72 -35.72
CA ARG A 645 10.07 -29.67 -35.36
C ARG A 645 9.31 -30.74 -36.14
N ASN A 646 8.44 -31.48 -35.46
CA ASN A 646 7.37 -32.24 -36.12
C ASN A 646 6.04 -31.80 -35.50
N GLU A 647 5.25 -31.06 -36.27
CA GLU A 647 4.70 -29.77 -35.79
C GLU A 647 3.68 -29.83 -34.64
N GLU A 648 3.02 -30.97 -34.48
CA GLU A 648 1.91 -31.17 -33.53
C GLU A 648 2.31 -31.90 -32.23
N THR A 649 3.34 -32.76 -32.27
CA THR A 649 3.57 -33.76 -31.20
C THR A 649 4.99 -33.82 -30.64
N LYS A 650 6.00 -33.33 -31.36
CA LYS A 650 7.41 -33.42 -30.92
C LYS A 650 8.22 -32.16 -31.18
N LEU A 651 9.01 -31.79 -30.18
CA LEU A 651 9.89 -30.63 -30.17
C LEU A 651 11.28 -31.03 -29.66
N THR A 652 12.32 -30.89 -30.49
CA THR A 652 13.70 -30.69 -30.03
C THR A 652 14.13 -29.25 -30.36
N LYS A 653 14.67 -28.53 -29.37
CA LYS A 653 15.24 -27.18 -29.55
C LYS A 653 16.59 -27.11 -28.84
N ILE A 654 17.66 -26.80 -29.59
CA ILE A 654 19.02 -26.59 -29.07
C ILE A 654 19.44 -25.15 -29.37
N SER A 655 19.88 -24.40 -28.36
CA SER A 655 20.40 -23.05 -28.56
C SER A 655 21.31 -22.56 -27.42
N THR A 656 22.16 -21.60 -27.77
CA THR A 656 23.08 -20.86 -26.90
C THR A 656 22.66 -19.40 -26.89
N GLY A 657 22.42 -18.80 -25.72
CA GLY A 657 22.05 -17.38 -25.69
C GLY A 657 21.77 -16.79 -24.31
N ARG A 658 21.51 -15.48 -24.31
CA ARG A 658 20.95 -14.77 -23.15
C ARG A 658 19.49 -15.14 -23.02
N ILE A 659 19.09 -15.59 -21.84
CA ILE A 659 17.69 -15.85 -21.52
C ILE A 659 17.26 -14.79 -20.52
N GLY A 660 16.37 -13.89 -20.93
CA GLY A 660 15.77 -12.87 -20.05
C GLY A 660 14.82 -13.52 -19.05
N TRP A 661 15.39 -14.11 -18.00
CA TRP A 661 14.70 -15.06 -17.13
C TRP A 661 14.46 -14.41 -15.77
N LEU A 662 13.18 -14.27 -15.37
CA LEU A 662 12.78 -13.55 -14.14
C LEU A 662 13.36 -12.12 -14.03
N GLY A 663 13.72 -11.51 -15.16
CA GLY A 663 14.34 -10.18 -15.23
C GLY A 663 15.87 -10.13 -15.10
N SER A 664 16.57 -11.28 -15.02
CA SER A 664 18.04 -11.29 -15.05
C SER A 664 18.60 -11.25 -16.48
N THR A 665 19.90 -10.94 -16.59
CA THR A 665 20.66 -10.85 -17.85
C THR A 665 21.73 -11.93 -17.98
N ASP A 666 21.52 -13.08 -17.31
CA ASP A 666 22.47 -14.18 -17.26
C ASP A 666 22.55 -14.96 -18.59
N GLU A 667 23.68 -15.64 -18.82
CA GLU A 667 23.95 -16.38 -20.05
C GLU A 667 23.89 -17.90 -19.81
N PHE A 668 23.19 -18.61 -20.69
CA PHE A 668 22.94 -20.04 -20.56
C PHE A 668 23.12 -20.79 -21.90
N ARG A 669 23.49 -22.07 -21.80
CA ARG A 669 23.28 -23.06 -22.86
C ARG A 669 22.08 -23.92 -22.48
N VAL A 670 21.11 -24.05 -23.38
CA VAL A 670 19.84 -24.75 -23.11
C VAL A 670 19.46 -25.67 -24.25
N MET A 671 19.05 -26.88 -23.89
CA MET A 671 18.40 -27.82 -24.77
C MET A 671 17.12 -28.34 -24.11
N ILE A 672 16.03 -28.38 -24.87
CA ILE A 672 14.74 -28.93 -24.44
C ILE A 672 14.27 -29.98 -25.45
N VAL A 673 13.77 -31.09 -24.91
CA VAL A 673 12.94 -32.05 -25.64
C VAL A 673 11.57 -32.09 -24.98
N ALA A 674 10.50 -32.05 -25.78
CA ALA A 674 9.12 -32.17 -25.31
C ALA A 674 8.27 -33.03 -26.25
N HIS A 675 7.36 -33.81 -25.67
CA HIS A 675 6.33 -34.56 -26.39
C HIS A 675 4.93 -34.15 -25.91
N ARG A 676 3.99 -33.99 -26.86
CA ARG A 676 2.56 -33.85 -26.61
C ARG A 676 1.86 -35.17 -26.93
N HIS A 677 1.13 -35.70 -25.96
CA HIS A 677 0.35 -36.92 -26.07
C HIS A 677 -1.14 -36.55 -25.93
N ILE A 678 -1.89 -36.70 -27.01
CA ILE A 678 -3.34 -36.42 -27.05
C ILE A 678 -4.08 -37.73 -26.84
N LEU A 679 -4.92 -37.80 -25.81
CA LEU A 679 -5.77 -38.94 -25.46
C LEU A 679 -7.24 -38.47 -25.38
N PRO A 680 -8.25 -39.35 -25.50
CA PRO A 680 -9.64 -38.94 -25.65
C PRO A 680 -10.12 -37.94 -24.58
N ASN A 681 -9.82 -38.19 -23.30
CA ASN A 681 -10.28 -37.36 -22.18
C ASN A 681 -9.15 -36.61 -21.47
N ARG A 682 -7.92 -36.58 -22.02
CA ARG A 682 -6.80 -35.81 -21.44
C ARG A 682 -5.70 -35.51 -22.47
N VAL A 683 -5.04 -34.37 -22.32
CA VAL A 683 -3.77 -34.09 -23.00
C VAL A 683 -2.65 -34.08 -21.97
N VAL A 684 -1.55 -34.75 -22.31
CA VAL A 684 -0.35 -34.85 -21.47
C VAL A 684 0.83 -34.26 -22.22
N ILE A 685 1.49 -33.28 -21.63
CA ILE A 685 2.72 -32.69 -22.16
C ILE A 685 3.86 -33.02 -21.19
N VAL A 686 4.84 -33.79 -21.67
CA VAL A 686 6.07 -34.10 -20.93
C VAL A 686 7.24 -33.37 -21.56
N SER A 687 8.06 -32.71 -20.75
CA SER A 687 9.24 -31.99 -21.22
C SER A 687 10.43 -32.17 -20.28
N CYS A 688 11.61 -32.38 -20.87
CA CYS A 688 12.87 -32.42 -20.15
C CYS A 688 13.81 -31.38 -20.77
N MET A 689 14.27 -30.46 -19.93
CA MET A 689 15.20 -29.40 -20.28
C MET A 689 16.52 -29.61 -19.53
N LEU A 690 17.64 -29.41 -20.22
CA LEU A 690 18.98 -29.34 -19.64
C LEU A 690 19.48 -27.90 -19.79
N LEU A 691 19.87 -27.29 -18.67
CA LEU A 691 20.43 -25.94 -18.60
C LEU A 691 21.85 -25.99 -18.04
N GLU A 692 22.73 -25.20 -18.62
CA GLU A 692 24.08 -24.92 -18.12
C GLU A 692 24.27 -23.40 -18.03
N PRO A 693 24.52 -22.81 -16.84
CA PRO A 693 24.85 -21.40 -16.70
C PRO A 693 26.30 -21.16 -17.16
N THR A 694 26.51 -20.34 -18.18
CA THR A 694 27.87 -19.91 -18.57
C THR A 694 28.35 -18.74 -17.72
N GLN A 695 27.43 -17.96 -17.17
CA GLN A 695 27.69 -16.92 -16.17
C GLN A 695 26.45 -16.67 -15.31
N LEU A 696 26.61 -16.59 -13.99
CA LEU A 696 25.58 -16.18 -13.04
C LEU A 696 26.10 -14.95 -12.26
N GLY A 697 25.50 -13.78 -12.52
CA GLY A 697 26.00 -12.50 -12.02
C GLY A 697 27.42 -12.21 -12.52
N CYS A 698 28.40 -12.18 -11.62
CA CYS A 698 29.82 -12.03 -11.95
C CYS A 698 30.63 -13.33 -11.88
N THR A 699 30.00 -14.46 -11.54
CA THR A 699 30.66 -15.75 -11.30
C THR A 699 30.49 -16.68 -12.49
N ARG A 700 31.58 -17.30 -12.97
CA ARG A 700 31.51 -18.43 -13.89
C ARG A 700 31.32 -19.73 -13.09
N LEU A 701 30.35 -20.55 -13.48
CA LEU A 701 30.06 -21.83 -12.84
C LEU A 701 30.21 -22.97 -13.85
N ASN A 702 31.47 -23.29 -14.15
CA ASN A 702 31.82 -24.42 -15.00
C ASN A 702 31.42 -25.74 -14.32
N GLY A 703 30.91 -26.72 -15.07
CA GLY A 703 30.66 -28.10 -14.59
C GLY A 703 29.36 -28.34 -13.82
N VAL A 704 28.55 -27.31 -13.53
CA VAL A 704 27.24 -27.48 -12.88
C VAL A 704 26.11 -27.37 -13.90
N TRP A 705 25.37 -28.45 -14.09
CA TRP A 705 24.19 -28.52 -14.95
C TRP A 705 22.90 -28.61 -14.12
N MET A 706 21.76 -28.28 -14.71
CA MET A 706 20.44 -28.44 -14.11
C MET A 706 19.49 -29.12 -15.10
N ARG A 707 18.95 -30.28 -14.71
CA ARG A 707 17.89 -30.97 -15.45
C ARG A 707 16.53 -30.63 -14.84
N MET A 708 15.68 -29.98 -15.62
CA MET A 708 14.29 -29.71 -15.26
C MET A 708 13.38 -30.70 -15.99
N ARG A 709 12.59 -31.48 -15.24
CA ARG A 709 11.57 -32.40 -15.76
C ARG A 709 10.20 -31.82 -15.42
N ALA A 710 9.32 -31.66 -16.40
CA ALA A 710 7.97 -31.15 -16.20
C ALA A 710 6.90 -32.00 -16.88
N TRP A 711 5.80 -32.21 -16.17
CA TRP A 711 4.58 -32.86 -16.61
C TRP A 711 3.44 -31.85 -16.52
N HIS A 712 2.68 -31.68 -17.60
CA HIS A 712 1.40 -31.00 -17.59
C HIS A 712 0.31 -32.01 -17.97
N ILE A 713 -0.72 -32.12 -17.14
CA ILE A 713 -1.83 -33.07 -17.29
C ILE A 713 -3.11 -32.24 -17.32
N ILE A 714 -3.84 -32.31 -18.44
CA ILE A 714 -4.92 -31.37 -18.77
C ILE A 714 -6.14 -32.18 -19.17
N GLN A 715 -7.21 -32.11 -18.38
CA GLN A 715 -8.40 -32.97 -18.50
C GLN A 715 -9.67 -32.20 -18.10
N PRO A 716 -10.88 -32.67 -18.47
CA PRO A 716 -12.13 -32.06 -18.02
C PRO A 716 -12.19 -31.86 -16.50
N GLY A 717 -12.78 -30.75 -16.08
CA GLY A 717 -12.97 -30.39 -14.68
C GLY A 717 -14.20 -31.05 -14.05
N PRO A 718 -14.46 -30.83 -12.76
CA PRO A 718 -15.56 -31.45 -12.03
C PRO A 718 -16.96 -30.93 -12.40
N SER A 719 -17.04 -29.86 -13.21
CA SER A 719 -18.28 -29.28 -13.74
C SER A 719 -18.23 -29.30 -15.27
N ASP A 720 -18.69 -30.41 -15.86
CA ASP A 720 -18.68 -30.64 -17.30
C ASP A 720 -20.03 -30.22 -17.93
N SER A 721 -20.36 -28.92 -17.76
CA SER A 721 -21.57 -28.33 -18.35
C SER A 721 -21.27 -27.83 -19.77
N PRO A 722 -22.08 -28.17 -20.79
CA PRO A 722 -21.84 -27.71 -22.17
C PRO A 722 -21.75 -26.19 -22.30
N ASP A 723 -22.54 -25.44 -21.52
CA ASP A 723 -22.62 -23.98 -21.57
C ASP A 723 -21.47 -23.28 -20.82
N ARG A 724 -20.77 -24.01 -19.92
CA ARG A 724 -19.65 -23.51 -19.11
C ARG A 724 -18.65 -24.64 -18.83
N PRO A 725 -17.81 -25.01 -19.81
CA PRO A 725 -16.81 -26.06 -19.64
C PRO A 725 -15.76 -25.66 -18.60
N THR A 726 -15.28 -26.64 -17.83
CA THR A 726 -14.17 -26.46 -16.90
C THR A 726 -13.04 -27.44 -17.20
N THR A 727 -11.81 -27.06 -16.85
CA THR A 727 -10.61 -27.87 -17.05
C THR A 727 -9.84 -28.02 -15.76
N LEU A 728 -9.51 -29.25 -15.38
CA LEU A 728 -8.49 -29.53 -14.37
C LEU A 728 -7.12 -29.56 -15.06
N LYS A 729 -6.31 -28.53 -14.78
CA LYS A 729 -4.90 -28.46 -15.17
C LYS A 729 -4.05 -28.80 -13.96
N GLN A 730 -3.31 -29.91 -14.03
CA GLN A 730 -2.28 -30.28 -13.07
C GLN A 730 -0.89 -30.05 -13.70
N THR A 731 0.08 -29.62 -12.90
CA THR A 731 1.44 -29.35 -13.35
C THR A 731 2.42 -29.77 -12.26
N ILE A 732 3.40 -30.59 -12.64
CA ILE A 732 4.44 -31.09 -11.75
C ILE A 732 5.78 -30.72 -12.39
N SER A 733 6.67 -30.09 -11.64
CA SER A 733 8.02 -29.74 -12.09
C SER A 733 9.03 -30.23 -11.06
N VAL A 734 10.07 -30.94 -11.52
CA VAL A 734 11.18 -31.41 -10.70
C VAL A 734 12.49 -30.84 -11.26
N ALA A 735 13.14 -29.98 -10.49
CA ALA A 735 14.50 -29.52 -10.74
C ALA A 735 15.50 -30.46 -10.07
N THR A 736 16.52 -30.89 -10.82
CA THR A 736 17.59 -31.77 -10.34
C THR A 736 18.93 -31.20 -10.78
N PRO A 737 19.83 -30.80 -9.85
CA PRO A 737 21.20 -30.42 -10.21
C PRO A 737 22.00 -31.66 -10.63
N GLU A 738 22.88 -31.49 -11.61
CA GLU A 738 23.80 -32.51 -12.12
C GLU A 738 25.21 -31.92 -12.13
N VAL A 739 26.09 -32.40 -11.25
CA VAL A 739 27.46 -31.90 -11.13
C VAL A 739 28.40 -32.84 -11.90
N HIS A 740 29.20 -32.26 -12.79
CA HIS A 740 30.26 -32.94 -13.53
C HIS A 740 31.62 -32.37 -13.11
N GLU A 741 32.64 -33.25 -13.03
CA GLU A 741 33.94 -33.03 -12.36
C GLU A 741 34.45 -31.58 -12.41
N LEU A 742 34.45 -30.92 -11.24
CA LEU A 742 35.03 -29.60 -11.03
C LEU A 742 36.57 -29.73 -11.07
N ASP A 743 37.24 -28.97 -11.93
CA ASP A 743 38.70 -28.80 -11.84
C ASP A 743 39.03 -28.05 -10.53
N GLU A 744 39.94 -28.60 -9.71
CA GLU A 744 40.29 -28.07 -8.37
C GLU A 744 40.77 -26.61 -8.38
N THR A 745 41.14 -26.07 -9.54
CA THR A 745 41.60 -24.68 -9.73
C THR A 745 40.50 -23.65 -9.96
N ASP A 746 39.28 -24.05 -10.32
CA ASP A 746 38.19 -23.11 -10.68
C ASP A 746 37.31 -22.70 -9.47
N CYS A 747 37.40 -23.41 -8.34
CA CYS A 747 36.54 -23.22 -7.16
C CYS A 747 36.93 -22.02 -6.26
N ALA A 748 37.11 -20.83 -6.85
CA ALA A 748 37.39 -19.58 -6.15
C ALA A 748 36.17 -18.99 -5.40
N GLY A 749 35.51 -19.78 -4.55
CA GLY A 749 34.36 -19.31 -3.74
C GLY A 749 33.42 -20.42 -3.24
N GLY A 750 33.93 -21.40 -2.50
CA GLY A 750 33.20 -22.62 -2.10
C GLY A 750 31.80 -22.43 -1.50
N GLU A 751 31.60 -21.41 -0.65
CA GLU A 751 30.27 -21.09 -0.10
C GLU A 751 29.43 -20.21 -1.05
N SER A 752 30.06 -19.22 -1.69
CA SER A 752 29.39 -18.23 -2.55
C SER A 752 28.78 -18.86 -3.81
N GLY A 753 29.51 -19.77 -4.46
CA GLY A 753 29.01 -20.50 -5.63
C GLY A 753 27.83 -21.41 -5.29
N MET A 754 27.86 -22.07 -4.13
CA MET A 754 26.76 -22.91 -3.65
C MET A 754 25.54 -22.10 -3.22
N GLY A 755 25.74 -20.93 -2.62
CA GLY A 755 24.67 -19.96 -2.34
C GLY A 755 23.98 -19.51 -3.63
N ALA A 756 24.76 -19.05 -4.62
CA ALA A 756 24.25 -18.63 -5.93
C ALA A 756 23.52 -19.76 -6.68
N LEU A 757 24.04 -20.99 -6.62
CA LEU A 757 23.39 -22.16 -7.20
C LEU A 757 22.06 -22.50 -6.50
N THR A 758 22.02 -22.42 -5.16
CA THR A 758 20.80 -22.69 -4.38
C THR A 758 19.73 -21.64 -4.69
N ASP A 759 20.10 -20.36 -4.70
CA ASP A 759 19.22 -19.26 -5.08
C ASP A 759 18.71 -19.40 -6.54
N PHE A 760 19.58 -19.82 -7.45
CA PHE A 760 19.20 -20.11 -8.83
C PHE A 760 18.18 -21.25 -8.92
N VAL A 761 18.43 -22.40 -8.26
CA VAL A 761 17.51 -23.55 -8.25
C VAL A 761 16.15 -23.21 -7.64
N LEU A 762 16.11 -22.42 -6.55
CA LEU A 762 14.86 -21.98 -5.92
C LEU A 762 14.06 -21.04 -6.84
N ARG A 763 14.70 -20.00 -7.38
CA ARG A 763 14.07 -19.08 -8.35
C ARG A 763 13.62 -19.84 -9.62
N ALA A 764 14.38 -20.85 -10.06
CA ALA A 764 14.12 -21.66 -11.24
C ALA A 764 12.88 -22.54 -11.11
N ALA A 765 12.78 -23.34 -10.04
CA ALA A 765 11.66 -24.25 -9.85
C ALA A 765 10.34 -23.50 -9.55
N ASP A 766 10.42 -22.41 -8.79
CA ASP A 766 9.23 -21.70 -8.30
C ASP A 766 8.70 -20.67 -9.32
N GLY A 767 9.60 -19.82 -9.84
CA GLY A 767 9.23 -18.73 -10.76
C GLY A 767 8.77 -19.21 -12.14
N GLN A 768 9.28 -20.35 -12.62
CA GLN A 768 8.85 -20.92 -13.90
C GLN A 768 7.42 -21.43 -13.90
N MET A 769 6.92 -21.94 -12.77
CA MET A 769 5.59 -22.52 -12.71
C MET A 769 4.50 -21.45 -12.66
N GLU A 770 4.70 -20.35 -11.92
CA GLU A 770 3.76 -19.21 -11.96
C GLU A 770 3.80 -18.51 -13.33
N LEU A 771 4.99 -18.29 -13.91
CA LEU A 771 5.11 -17.70 -15.25
C LEU A 771 4.46 -18.57 -16.35
N SER A 772 4.53 -19.90 -16.21
CA SER A 772 3.87 -20.85 -17.11
C SER A 772 2.34 -20.77 -17.00
N ASN A 773 1.80 -20.77 -15.77
CA ASN A 773 0.37 -20.64 -15.53
C ASN A 773 -0.15 -19.30 -16.04
N GLN A 774 0.48 -18.19 -15.63
CA GLN A 774 0.06 -16.84 -16.00
C GLN A 774 0.10 -16.63 -17.53
N ARG A 775 1.08 -17.20 -18.25
CA ARG A 775 1.13 -17.09 -19.72
C ARG A 775 0.04 -17.93 -20.41
N VAL A 776 -0.30 -19.10 -19.88
CA VAL A 776 -1.43 -19.91 -20.39
C VAL A 776 -2.77 -19.20 -20.10
N GLU A 777 -2.96 -18.68 -18.89
CA GLU A 777 -4.15 -17.94 -18.47
C GLU A 777 -4.33 -16.65 -19.30
N ASN A 778 -3.26 -15.87 -19.51
CA ASN A 778 -3.29 -14.69 -20.38
C ASN A 778 -3.62 -15.06 -21.84
N ARG A 779 -2.99 -16.10 -22.40
CA ARG A 779 -3.23 -16.53 -23.79
C ARG A 779 -4.68 -16.95 -24.03
N LEU A 780 -5.30 -17.62 -23.05
CA LEU A 780 -6.72 -17.99 -23.09
C LEU A 780 -7.63 -16.75 -22.97
N ALA A 781 -7.27 -15.80 -22.11
CA ALA A 781 -8.00 -14.52 -22.00
C ALA A 781 -7.90 -13.68 -23.29
N ASP A 782 -6.72 -13.64 -23.95
CA ASP A 782 -6.52 -12.95 -25.22
C ASP A 782 -7.38 -13.55 -26.35
N GLU A 783 -7.55 -14.88 -26.40
CA GLU A 783 -8.44 -15.52 -27.38
C GLU A 783 -9.93 -15.28 -27.06
N LEU A 784 -10.33 -15.29 -25.79
CA LEU A 784 -11.71 -14.98 -25.40
C LEU A 784 -12.07 -13.51 -25.70
N LEU A 785 -11.18 -12.56 -25.39
CA LEU A 785 -11.33 -11.15 -25.76
C LEU A 785 -11.41 -10.96 -27.27
N ARG A 786 -10.59 -11.71 -28.04
CA ARG A 786 -10.64 -11.68 -29.49
C ARG A 786 -11.97 -12.23 -30.03
N LEU A 787 -12.47 -13.33 -29.49
CA LEU A 787 -13.77 -13.90 -29.88
C LEU A 787 -14.93 -12.94 -29.56
N GLN A 788 -14.90 -12.20 -28.46
CA GLN A 788 -15.89 -11.13 -28.19
C GLN A 788 -15.83 -9.96 -29.17
N ILE A 789 -14.65 -9.67 -29.75
CA ILE A 789 -14.50 -8.63 -30.79
C ILE A 789 -14.98 -9.14 -32.15
N GLU A 790 -14.87 -10.44 -32.42
CA GLU A 790 -15.31 -11.08 -33.67
C GLU A 790 -16.81 -11.48 -33.65
N ASP A 791 -17.40 -11.80 -32.48
CA ASP A 791 -18.84 -12.01 -32.24
C ASP A 791 -19.30 -11.48 -30.86
N PRO A 792 -19.88 -10.26 -30.78
CA PRO A 792 -20.34 -9.66 -29.53
C PRO A 792 -21.57 -10.30 -28.88
N ASP A 793 -22.40 -11.04 -29.64
CA ASP A 793 -23.65 -11.64 -29.14
C ASP A 793 -23.44 -13.07 -28.58
N SER A 794 -22.20 -13.57 -28.64
CA SER A 794 -21.80 -14.95 -28.31
C SER A 794 -22.06 -15.41 -26.86
N GLY A 795 -22.23 -14.48 -25.90
CA GLY A 795 -22.75 -14.78 -24.55
C GLY A 795 -21.82 -15.58 -23.62
N ILE A 796 -20.52 -15.62 -23.88
CA ILE A 796 -19.52 -16.50 -23.22
C ILE A 796 -19.14 -16.07 -21.77
N LEU A 797 -19.82 -15.07 -21.18
CA LEU A 797 -19.61 -14.61 -19.79
C LEU A 797 -20.93 -14.59 -18.98
#